data_AF-A0A7L4HZZ9-F1
#
_entry.id   AF-A0A7L4HZZ9-F1
#
_cell.length_a   1.000
_cell.length_b   1.000
_cell.length_c   1.000
_cell.angle_alpha   90.00
_cell.angle_beta   90.00
_cell.angle_gamma   90.00
#
_symmetry.space_group_name_H-M   'P 1'
#
loop_
_entity.id
_entity.type
_entity.pdbx_description
1 polymer ?
#
loop_
_entity_poly.entity_id
_entity_poly.type
_entity_poly.pdbx_seq_one_letter_code
_entity_poly.pdbx_strand_id
1 'polypeptide(L)'
;LRSLLEVSLSSDLHTLNVHCNRIARIEGLGHLRNLQHLDLSSNQIRRIEGLSSLANLRTLSLSCNLITKVEGLEKLFNLTILNLSYNRIHDLSGFRCLHGTGHKISHIDLHGNCVNSIDHLLQCTKGLHCLTNLTLEKNGKANPVCHTAGYRATVLQMLPQLTVLDGRNISGEPVDAAEENCSDLQCLEDILGCLVSSGCPSSRDQNCITLPVVTPHIDQALAHFHQRTRIAVQSAVSSSTEPVSSSEPEKAELDKIFSEMRIKKIEDQISQILQKVSDTSRREAPPNVLKAKRDIDPTSESENESGKENNRKVVKRSKIPTYRRTTLSTRCHANPLTNKTTNRYPNKSSSKCPHSSQRDTHLNSSSDTRDLEVVGRKAEILTGKQSKIEKVEEIHSNATEESTYRALIQELDQEKERRWKAEQAEKKLIEHVRELQKHAKEEKNIQSMAVYTTDRLKELILKERDGKARLQADVQKLKDETERLTNELNQARNKEAEHQKAMQALEETLSKMETQRLQQRTIEMKQVQEAELKASANEREVQLLRISFRQQKEKVKQLHELLILREQEQRKELETRVALNGPEFQDALSKEVAKEEQRHEQRVKEFQEKNCMLNQKYKELEDEFRLALTIEAKRFKEVKEGFENVAADLVEHKRALFELEQKEKEMGSLIQDLTSIVKEQKAKIAELTKSNEEATANLKCRTGELETVIEEDKQKAVQIELLKKENGKLISQLTAQESVIDGLKMERKIWGQELAQQGAHLAQDRGKLEAKIEVLTNEVEMLKKQKEQDSDTIRIKNKIVDDQTETIRRLKEGLQEKDKQIRKQHEENLEAQKFFQVQLDEKAAELEELMEKLERQNERKEELKQLLEEKEVELDDIKNAHSALKKQWQGKGALLSQLEVQVKQMKESFDIKEKKLTEERNKSLQTQRIAVEKLHEMDDAFRKQLESMLAAHQEELLQLADEKDKQIEAANEKVYYVEEEMRQLLQETANNKKAMENKIRRLTHALNDIQQDL
;
A
#
# COMPACT_ATOMS: atom_id res chain seq x y z
N LEU A 1 29.97 6.79 15.65
CA LEU A 1 31.33 6.45 16.12
C LEU A 1 32.25 6.16 14.93
N ARG A 2 33.52 6.57 15.03
CA ARG A 2 34.64 6.20 14.15
C ARG A 2 35.67 5.32 14.85
N SER A 3 35.79 5.42 16.18
CA SER A 3 36.56 4.50 17.03
C SER A 3 35.75 4.18 18.29
N LEU A 4 35.99 3.01 18.87
CA LEU A 4 35.47 2.61 20.17
C LEU A 4 36.13 3.40 21.33
N LEU A 5 37.30 3.98 21.11
CA LEU A 5 37.98 4.87 22.06
C LEU A 5 37.28 6.23 22.24
N GLU A 6 36.30 6.56 21.38
CA GLU A 6 35.43 7.74 21.53
C GLU A 6 34.39 7.58 22.65
N VAL A 7 34.26 6.38 23.25
CA VAL A 7 33.25 6.05 24.28
C VAL A 7 33.90 5.45 25.53
N SER A 8 33.59 6.01 26.70
CA SER A 8 33.95 5.43 28.00
C SER A 8 33.03 4.25 28.35
N LEU A 9 33.40 3.04 27.95
CA LEU A 9 32.66 1.80 28.23
C LEU A 9 32.97 1.26 29.64
N SER A 10 31.96 0.82 30.39
CA SER A 10 32.10 0.26 31.73
C SER A 10 32.50 -1.23 31.73
N SER A 11 33.37 -1.64 32.67
CA SER A 11 33.92 -3.00 32.75
C SER A 11 32.86 -4.10 32.94
N ASP A 12 31.72 -3.76 33.55
CA ASP A 12 30.65 -4.69 33.91
C ASP A 12 29.64 -4.94 32.77
N LEU A 13 29.92 -4.42 31.57
CA LEU A 13 29.04 -4.55 30.41
C LEU A 13 28.98 -6.00 29.89
N HIS A 14 27.76 -6.54 29.81
CA HIS A 14 27.50 -7.92 29.34
C HIS A 14 27.12 -7.98 27.85
N THR A 15 26.52 -6.92 27.31
CA THR A 15 26.11 -6.82 25.90
C THR A 15 26.52 -5.47 25.33
N LEU A 16 27.20 -5.46 24.18
CA LEU A 16 27.60 -4.25 23.45
C LEU A 16 27.11 -4.33 22.01
N ASN A 17 26.19 -3.46 21.63
CA ASN A 17 25.78 -3.27 20.24
C ASN A 17 26.28 -1.92 19.73
N VAL A 18 27.09 -1.95 18.67
CA VAL A 18 27.65 -0.79 17.95
C VAL A 18 27.52 -0.98 16.43
N HIS A 19 26.44 -1.65 16.00
CA HIS A 19 26.12 -1.86 14.59
C HIS A 19 25.98 -0.55 13.79
N CYS A 20 26.04 -0.63 12.46
CA CYS A 20 25.76 0.48 11.53
C CYS A 20 26.62 1.75 11.76
N ASN A 21 27.86 1.57 12.21
CA ASN A 21 28.81 2.66 12.51
C ASN A 21 29.92 2.78 11.45
N ARG A 22 30.94 3.62 11.69
CA ARG A 22 32.10 3.79 10.80
C ARG A 22 33.40 3.34 11.48
N ILE A 23 33.33 2.33 12.34
CA ILE A 23 34.47 1.78 13.07
C ILE A 23 35.36 1.01 12.09
N ALA A 24 36.63 1.39 12.00
CA ALA A 24 37.60 0.78 11.08
C ALA A 24 38.49 -0.30 11.74
N ARG A 25 38.58 -0.30 13.08
CA ARG A 25 39.42 -1.19 13.90
C ARG A 25 38.71 -1.57 15.19
N ILE A 26 39.01 -2.75 15.71
CA ILE A 26 38.53 -3.20 17.02
C ILE A 26 39.61 -2.85 18.06
N GLU A 27 39.32 -1.87 18.90
CA GLU A 27 40.22 -1.31 19.91
C GLU A 27 39.39 -0.89 21.14
N GLY A 28 40.04 -0.66 22.30
CA GLY A 28 39.35 -0.21 23.51
C GLY A 28 38.52 -1.24 24.29
N LEU A 29 38.41 -2.50 23.84
CA LEU A 29 37.64 -3.56 24.52
C LEU A 29 38.44 -4.35 25.59
N GLY A 30 39.65 -3.92 25.92
CA GLY A 30 40.61 -4.68 26.74
C GLY A 30 40.17 -4.97 28.19
N HIS A 31 39.30 -4.14 28.74
CA HIS A 31 38.81 -4.23 30.13
C HIS A 31 37.44 -4.92 30.28
N LEU A 32 36.72 -5.14 29.18
CA LEU A 32 35.33 -5.66 29.17
C LEU A 32 35.24 -7.19 29.38
N ARG A 33 35.83 -7.69 30.47
CA ARG A 33 35.96 -9.13 30.74
C ARG A 33 34.63 -9.87 30.90
N ASN A 34 33.56 -9.16 31.22
CA ASN A 34 32.22 -9.73 31.46
C ASN A 34 31.36 -9.78 30.18
N LEU A 35 31.87 -9.28 29.04
CA LEU A 35 31.11 -9.18 27.80
C LEU A 35 30.79 -10.57 27.21
N GLN A 36 29.51 -10.85 27.02
CA GLN A 36 28.97 -12.11 26.49
C GLN A 36 28.44 -11.95 25.06
N HIS A 37 27.94 -10.77 24.68
CA HIS A 37 27.42 -10.50 23.34
C HIS A 37 28.02 -9.21 22.76
N LEU A 38 28.54 -9.28 21.53
CA LEU A 38 29.17 -8.16 20.82
C LEU A 38 28.68 -8.09 19.37
N ASP A 39 27.98 -7.01 19.02
CA ASP A 39 27.59 -6.70 17.64
C ASP A 39 28.35 -5.50 17.08
N LEU A 40 29.18 -5.77 16.08
CA LEU A 40 30.00 -4.85 15.30
C LEU A 40 29.59 -4.89 13.81
N SER A 41 28.39 -5.38 13.49
CA SER A 41 27.89 -5.48 12.12
C SER A 41 27.79 -4.13 11.40
N SER A 42 27.83 -4.15 10.07
CA SER A 42 27.68 -2.95 9.21
C SER A 42 28.66 -1.83 9.57
N ASN A 43 29.95 -2.17 9.70
CA ASN A 43 31.05 -1.25 10.00
C ASN A 43 32.12 -1.31 8.89
N GLN A 44 33.33 -0.79 9.13
CA GLN A 44 34.43 -0.73 8.14
C GLN A 44 35.65 -1.55 8.57
N ILE A 45 35.46 -2.53 9.45
CA ILE A 45 36.52 -3.35 10.05
C ILE A 45 37.19 -4.21 8.99
N ARG A 46 38.53 -4.19 8.94
CA ARG A 46 39.33 -4.96 7.95
C ARG A 46 40.05 -6.18 8.52
N ARG A 47 40.23 -6.24 9.83
CA ARG A 47 40.97 -7.28 10.56
C ARG A 47 40.29 -7.59 11.88
N ILE A 48 40.37 -8.85 12.31
CA ILE A 48 39.86 -9.27 13.61
C ILE A 48 41.01 -9.16 14.62
N GLU A 49 41.04 -8.05 15.35
CA GLU A 49 42.05 -7.74 16.38
C GLU A 49 41.37 -7.28 17.69
N GLY A 50 42.13 -7.07 18.77
CA GLY A 50 41.61 -6.48 20.02
C GLY A 50 40.67 -7.33 20.89
N LEU A 51 40.22 -8.51 20.45
CA LEU A 51 39.26 -9.36 21.17
C LEU A 51 39.88 -10.29 22.26
N SER A 52 41.20 -10.29 22.43
CA SER A 52 41.91 -11.30 23.24
C SER A 52 41.62 -11.28 24.76
N SER A 53 40.96 -10.24 25.27
CA SER A 53 40.47 -10.09 26.65
C SER A 53 39.12 -10.78 26.91
N LEU A 54 38.34 -11.05 25.86
CA LEU A 54 36.90 -11.33 25.95
C LEU A 54 36.59 -12.84 26.13
N ALA A 55 37.21 -13.47 27.13
CA ALA A 55 37.12 -14.92 27.35
C ALA A 55 35.69 -15.44 27.64
N ASN A 56 34.76 -14.57 28.04
CA ASN A 56 33.36 -14.88 28.31
C ASN A 56 32.41 -14.65 27.11
N LEU A 57 32.93 -14.18 25.97
CA LEU A 57 32.12 -13.86 24.79
C LEU A 57 31.48 -15.12 24.22
N ARG A 58 30.16 -15.13 24.09
CA ARG A 58 29.32 -16.20 23.51
C ARG A 58 28.89 -15.88 22.09
N THR A 59 28.52 -14.63 21.80
CA THR A 59 28.03 -14.19 20.49
C THR A 59 28.91 -13.07 19.94
N LEU A 60 29.41 -13.25 18.71
CA LEU A 60 30.15 -12.23 17.97
C LEU A 60 29.53 -12.02 16.59
N SER A 61 29.03 -10.82 16.34
CA SER A 61 28.54 -10.38 15.04
C SER A 61 29.49 -9.36 14.41
N LEU A 62 30.00 -9.70 13.23
CA LEU A 62 30.95 -8.93 12.41
C LEU A 62 30.48 -8.88 10.95
N SER A 63 29.19 -9.09 10.69
CA SER A 63 28.62 -9.11 9.35
C SER A 63 28.72 -7.74 8.65
N CYS A 64 28.64 -7.70 7.33
CA CYS A 64 28.69 -6.45 6.53
C CYS A 64 29.92 -5.57 6.84
N ASN A 65 31.11 -6.17 6.89
CA ASN A 65 32.38 -5.50 7.13
C ASN A 65 33.36 -5.73 5.94
N LEU A 66 34.64 -5.39 6.11
CA LEU A 66 35.68 -5.46 5.08
C LEU A 66 36.77 -6.50 5.39
N ILE A 67 36.46 -7.50 6.21
CA ILE A 67 37.40 -8.53 6.67
C ILE A 67 37.79 -9.46 5.51
N THR A 68 39.08 -9.73 5.34
CA THR A 68 39.61 -10.58 4.25
C THR A 68 40.13 -11.95 4.71
N LYS A 69 40.41 -12.10 6.01
CA LYS A 69 40.96 -13.31 6.63
C LYS A 69 40.37 -13.51 8.02
N VAL A 70 40.12 -14.77 8.40
CA VAL A 70 39.84 -15.14 9.81
C VAL A 70 41.14 -15.18 10.60
N GLU A 71 41.20 -14.40 11.68
CA GLU A 71 42.33 -14.30 12.62
C GLU A 71 41.82 -13.86 14.01
N GLY A 72 42.68 -13.79 15.04
CA GLY A 72 42.37 -13.12 16.31
C GLY A 72 41.40 -13.80 17.30
N LEU A 73 40.77 -14.93 16.93
CA LEU A 73 39.74 -15.60 17.74
C LEU A 73 40.26 -16.48 18.90
N GLU A 74 41.57 -16.67 19.02
CA GLU A 74 42.22 -17.76 19.78
C GLU A 74 41.80 -17.90 21.25
N LYS A 75 41.45 -16.79 21.92
CA LYS A 75 41.12 -16.72 23.35
C LYS A 75 39.61 -16.76 23.64
N LEU A 76 38.77 -16.88 22.62
CA LEU A 76 37.31 -16.83 22.73
C LEU A 76 36.74 -18.24 23.00
N PHE A 77 37.14 -18.86 24.12
CA PHE A 77 36.81 -20.26 24.46
C PHE A 77 35.30 -20.51 24.58
N ASN A 78 34.54 -19.53 25.07
CA ASN A 78 33.09 -19.62 25.26
C ASN A 78 32.26 -19.22 24.03
N LEU A 79 32.88 -18.86 22.91
CA LEU A 79 32.18 -18.39 21.71
C LEU A 79 31.37 -19.54 21.11
N THR A 80 30.05 -19.38 21.04
CA THR A 80 29.11 -20.34 20.45
C THR A 80 28.65 -19.91 19.06
N ILE A 81 28.40 -18.61 18.87
CA ILE A 81 27.83 -18.04 17.64
C ILE A 81 28.77 -16.99 17.06
N LEU A 82 29.16 -17.17 15.79
CA LEU A 82 30.03 -16.27 15.03
C LEU A 82 29.41 -15.94 13.66
N ASN A 83 29.02 -14.67 13.48
CA ASN A 83 28.51 -14.16 12.21
C ASN A 83 29.57 -13.30 11.49
N LEU A 84 30.05 -13.78 10.35
CA LEU A 84 31.04 -13.17 9.47
C LEU A 84 30.49 -12.96 8.05
N SER A 85 29.18 -13.04 7.86
CA SER A 85 28.51 -12.87 6.56
C SER A 85 28.79 -11.50 5.90
N TYR A 86 28.64 -11.40 4.58
CA TYR A 86 28.86 -10.17 3.81
C TYR A 86 30.22 -9.48 4.07
N ASN A 87 31.29 -10.26 4.12
CA ASN A 87 32.67 -9.78 4.19
C ASN A 87 33.43 -10.13 2.89
N ARG A 88 34.76 -10.09 2.90
CA ARG A 88 35.63 -10.43 1.75
C ARG A 88 36.56 -11.61 2.06
N ILE A 89 36.11 -12.50 2.93
CA ILE A 89 36.93 -13.57 3.50
C ILE A 89 37.22 -14.61 2.43
N HIS A 90 38.50 -14.91 2.23
CA HIS A 90 38.99 -15.99 1.39
C HIS A 90 39.96 -16.93 2.12
N ASP A 91 40.65 -16.43 3.16
CA ASP A 91 41.51 -17.21 4.06
C ASP A 91 40.78 -17.51 5.39
N LEU A 92 40.68 -18.81 5.72
CA LEU A 92 39.96 -19.34 6.89
C LEU A 92 40.92 -19.96 7.92
N SER A 93 42.23 -19.84 7.71
CA SER A 93 43.25 -20.53 8.51
C SER A 93 43.19 -20.23 10.02
N GLY A 94 42.64 -19.07 10.43
CA GLY A 94 42.42 -18.74 11.84
C GLY A 94 41.46 -19.69 12.58
N PHE A 95 40.58 -20.43 11.89
CA PHE A 95 39.77 -21.47 12.54
C PHE A 95 40.61 -22.63 13.08
N ARG A 96 41.85 -22.83 12.60
CA ARG A 96 42.78 -23.84 13.14
C ARG A 96 43.16 -23.56 14.60
N CYS A 97 43.13 -22.30 15.03
CA CYS A 97 43.36 -21.94 16.45
C CYS A 97 42.15 -22.22 17.35
N LEU A 98 41.03 -22.69 16.79
CA LEU A 98 39.81 -23.12 17.49
C LEU A 98 39.62 -24.65 17.43
N HIS A 99 40.64 -25.41 17.00
CA HIS A 99 40.57 -26.87 16.88
C HIS A 99 40.66 -27.54 18.26
N GLY A 100 39.83 -28.55 18.48
CA GLY A 100 39.74 -29.31 19.74
C GLY A 100 38.42 -29.09 20.49
N THR A 101 38.35 -29.57 21.73
CA THR A 101 37.15 -29.53 22.58
C THR A 101 37.11 -28.35 23.56
N GLY A 102 38.12 -27.46 23.53
CA GLY A 102 38.23 -26.29 24.40
C GLY A 102 37.44 -25.06 23.93
N HIS A 103 36.92 -25.08 22.70
CA HIS A 103 36.16 -23.98 22.09
C HIS A 103 34.73 -24.45 21.76
N LYS A 104 33.72 -23.70 22.21
CA LYS A 104 32.30 -24.10 22.17
C LYS A 104 31.58 -23.71 20.87
N ILE A 105 32.31 -23.43 19.78
CA ILE A 105 31.75 -22.82 18.58
C ILE A 105 30.84 -23.80 17.83
N SER A 106 29.56 -23.45 17.73
CA SER A 106 28.50 -24.30 17.18
C SER A 106 27.82 -23.71 15.94
N HIS A 107 27.78 -22.38 15.81
CA HIS A 107 27.14 -21.68 14.70
C HIS A 107 28.14 -20.74 14.02
N ILE A 108 28.42 -20.98 12.73
CA ILE A 108 29.28 -20.13 11.91
C ILE A 108 28.51 -19.69 10.66
N ASP A 109 28.28 -18.38 10.54
CA ASP A 109 27.60 -17.78 9.40
C ASP A 109 28.60 -16.99 8.54
N LEU A 110 28.77 -17.42 7.28
CA LEU A 110 29.81 -16.99 6.34
C LEU A 110 29.25 -16.66 4.94
N HIS A 111 27.93 -16.65 4.72
CA HIS A 111 27.35 -16.34 3.41
C HIS A 111 27.78 -14.96 2.88
N GLY A 112 27.84 -14.82 1.55
CA GLY A 112 28.28 -13.59 0.89
C GLY A 112 29.77 -13.25 1.09
N ASN A 113 30.64 -14.26 1.19
CA ASN A 113 32.11 -14.11 1.24
C ASN A 113 32.78 -14.63 -0.05
N CYS A 114 34.12 -14.71 -0.05
CA CYS A 114 34.95 -15.04 -1.21
C CYS A 114 35.68 -16.40 -1.10
N VAL A 115 35.17 -17.33 -0.28
CA VAL A 115 35.78 -18.67 -0.10
C VAL A 115 35.64 -19.49 -1.38
N ASN A 116 36.77 -19.91 -1.96
CA ASN A 116 36.83 -20.52 -3.30
C ASN A 116 37.32 -21.99 -3.34
N SER A 117 38.13 -22.43 -2.37
CA SER A 117 38.64 -23.81 -2.30
C SER A 117 37.90 -24.62 -1.22
N ILE A 118 37.36 -25.76 -1.63
CA ILE A 118 36.69 -26.71 -0.74
C ILE A 118 37.68 -27.43 0.19
N ASP A 119 38.88 -27.77 -0.29
CA ASP A 119 39.92 -28.41 0.54
C ASP A 119 40.38 -27.49 1.67
N HIS A 120 40.57 -26.20 1.36
CA HIS A 120 40.92 -25.18 2.35
C HIS A 120 39.80 -24.94 3.38
N LEU A 121 38.53 -24.92 2.95
CA LEU A 121 37.38 -24.89 3.86
C LEU A 121 37.41 -26.09 4.81
N LEU A 122 37.43 -27.32 4.28
CA LEU A 122 37.41 -28.56 5.04
C LEU A 122 38.59 -28.69 6.00
N GLN A 123 39.79 -28.34 5.54
CA GLN A 123 41.01 -28.38 6.36
C GLN A 123 40.96 -27.39 7.54
N CYS A 124 40.21 -26.30 7.41
CA CYS A 124 40.03 -25.30 8.47
C CYS A 124 38.83 -25.61 9.38
N THR A 125 37.76 -26.25 8.91
CA THR A 125 36.57 -26.56 9.73
C THR A 125 36.57 -27.94 10.39
N LYS A 126 37.31 -28.94 9.86
CA LYS A 126 37.24 -30.33 10.34
C LYS A 126 37.59 -30.53 11.83
N GLY A 127 38.45 -29.69 12.41
CA GLY A 127 38.81 -29.75 13.83
C GLY A 127 37.84 -29.02 14.78
N LEU A 128 36.75 -28.43 14.28
CA LEU A 128 35.72 -27.77 15.07
C LEU A 128 34.70 -28.82 15.54
N HIS A 129 34.93 -29.40 16.72
CA HIS A 129 34.14 -30.55 17.21
C HIS A 129 32.71 -30.20 17.63
N CYS A 130 32.43 -28.94 17.98
CA CYS A 130 31.11 -28.48 18.41
C CYS A 130 30.25 -27.88 17.28
N LEU A 131 30.77 -27.81 16.04
CA LEU A 131 30.13 -27.13 14.92
C LEU A 131 28.90 -27.90 14.40
N THR A 132 27.70 -27.42 14.75
CA THR A 132 26.41 -27.99 14.31
C THR A 132 25.85 -27.27 13.08
N ASN A 133 26.04 -25.96 12.97
CA ASN A 133 25.46 -25.13 11.91
C ASN A 133 26.54 -24.32 11.17
N LEU A 134 26.61 -24.50 9.85
CA LEU A 134 27.52 -23.79 8.95
C LEU A 134 26.72 -23.24 7.77
N THR A 135 26.77 -21.93 7.55
CA THR A 135 26.06 -21.28 6.45
C THR A 135 27.05 -20.53 5.55
N LEU A 136 27.21 -20.99 4.32
CA LEU A 136 28.08 -20.43 3.28
C LEU A 136 27.26 -19.89 2.08
N GLU A 137 26.01 -20.28 1.97
CA GLU A 137 25.00 -19.70 1.08
C GLU A 137 23.69 -19.39 1.85
N LYS A 138 23.16 -18.18 1.63
CA LYS A 138 21.85 -17.71 2.11
C LYS A 138 21.38 -16.58 1.21
N ASN A 139 20.07 -16.43 1.02
CA ASN A 139 19.43 -15.30 0.32
C ASN A 139 20.09 -14.92 -1.04
N GLY A 140 20.47 -15.91 -1.86
CA GLY A 140 21.12 -15.68 -3.16
C GLY A 140 22.54 -15.09 -3.08
N LYS A 141 23.23 -15.25 -1.94
CA LYS A 141 24.60 -14.79 -1.69
C LYS A 141 25.49 -15.95 -1.27
N ALA A 142 25.74 -16.84 -2.24
CA ALA A 142 26.67 -17.96 -2.12
C ALA A 142 28.14 -17.51 -2.06
N ASN A 143 28.98 -18.29 -1.39
CA ASN A 143 30.43 -18.25 -1.62
C ASN A 143 30.77 -18.93 -2.96
N PRO A 144 31.89 -18.57 -3.62
CA PRO A 144 32.33 -19.25 -4.85
C PRO A 144 32.40 -20.78 -4.71
N VAL A 145 32.85 -21.30 -3.56
CA VAL A 145 32.92 -22.75 -3.27
C VAL A 145 31.58 -23.48 -3.40
N CYS A 146 30.44 -22.83 -3.13
CA CYS A 146 29.12 -23.46 -3.18
C CYS A 146 28.72 -23.88 -4.60
N HIS A 147 29.29 -23.23 -5.63
CA HIS A 147 29.07 -23.53 -7.04
C HIS A 147 29.84 -24.79 -7.50
N THR A 148 30.68 -25.38 -6.65
CA THR A 148 31.43 -26.61 -6.96
C THR A 148 30.46 -27.80 -7.02
N ALA A 149 30.47 -28.55 -8.12
CA ALA A 149 29.64 -29.74 -8.26
C ALA A 149 29.88 -30.72 -7.09
N GLY A 150 28.80 -31.11 -6.40
CA GLY A 150 28.85 -32.00 -5.24
C GLY A 150 29.22 -31.34 -3.90
N TYR A 151 29.49 -30.03 -3.84
CA TYR A 151 29.90 -29.29 -2.63
C TYR A 151 29.15 -29.72 -1.35
N ARG A 152 27.81 -29.72 -1.36
CA ARG A 152 27.00 -30.08 -0.20
C ARG A 152 27.28 -31.51 0.29
N ALA A 153 27.38 -32.47 -0.63
CA ALA A 153 27.65 -33.87 -0.30
C ALA A 153 29.07 -34.04 0.25
N THR A 154 30.06 -33.42 -0.38
CA THR A 154 31.46 -33.45 0.07
C THR A 154 31.63 -32.82 1.46
N VAL A 155 30.93 -31.71 1.76
CA VAL A 155 30.97 -31.08 3.08
C VAL A 155 30.32 -31.96 4.15
N LEU A 156 29.10 -32.48 3.92
CA LEU A 156 28.42 -33.35 4.89
C LEU A 156 29.16 -34.69 5.11
N GLN A 157 29.78 -35.25 4.07
CA GLN A 157 30.59 -36.48 4.18
C GLN A 157 31.86 -36.26 5.03
N MET A 158 32.45 -35.06 4.97
CA MET A 158 33.74 -34.75 5.61
C MET A 158 33.60 -34.05 6.97
N LEU A 159 32.42 -33.51 7.29
CA LEU A 159 32.07 -32.86 8.56
C LEU A 159 30.83 -33.53 9.20
N PRO A 160 30.94 -34.79 9.69
CA PRO A 160 29.79 -35.54 10.24
C PRO A 160 29.21 -34.95 11.53
N GLN A 161 29.83 -33.94 12.14
CA GLN A 161 29.27 -33.19 13.28
C GLN A 161 28.15 -32.22 12.88
N LEU A 162 27.99 -31.93 11.58
CA LEU A 162 27.15 -30.86 11.08
C LEU A 162 25.69 -31.31 10.89
N THR A 163 24.77 -30.64 11.59
CA THR A 163 23.31 -30.91 11.50
C THR A 163 22.62 -30.01 10.47
N VAL A 164 23.10 -28.78 10.30
CA VAL A 164 22.53 -27.79 9.37
C VAL A 164 23.64 -27.20 8.49
N LEU A 165 23.41 -27.23 7.18
CA LEU A 165 24.28 -26.66 6.16
C LEU A 165 23.45 -25.76 5.24
N ASP A 166 23.84 -24.50 5.08
CA ASP A 166 23.19 -23.54 4.16
C ASP A 166 21.67 -23.40 4.40
N GLY A 167 21.27 -23.32 5.68
CA GLY A 167 19.86 -23.24 6.10
C GLY A 167 19.04 -24.51 5.87
N ARG A 168 19.67 -25.64 5.52
CA ARG A 168 19.02 -26.93 5.27
C ARG A 168 19.58 -28.04 6.16
N ASN A 169 18.71 -28.89 6.67
CA ASN A 169 19.09 -30.06 7.46
C ASN A 169 19.81 -31.15 6.61
N ILE A 170 20.24 -32.24 7.24
CA ILE A 170 20.93 -33.35 6.54
C ILE A 170 20.06 -33.96 5.42
N SER A 171 18.73 -34.03 5.59
CA SER A 171 17.76 -34.48 4.56
C SER A 171 17.55 -33.48 3.41
N GLY A 172 17.98 -32.23 3.55
CA GLY A 172 17.93 -31.18 2.52
C GLY A 172 16.70 -30.25 2.59
N GLU A 173 15.84 -30.44 3.59
CA GLU A 173 14.67 -29.60 3.88
C GLU A 173 15.13 -28.27 4.51
N PRO A 174 14.42 -27.15 4.26
CA PRO A 174 14.71 -25.88 4.91
C PRO A 174 14.42 -25.98 6.41
N VAL A 175 15.34 -25.45 7.23
CA VAL A 175 15.12 -25.31 8.69
C VAL A 175 14.64 -23.90 8.96
N ASP A 176 13.37 -23.76 9.38
CA ASP A 176 12.83 -22.47 9.77
C ASP A 176 13.46 -22.02 11.10
N ALA A 177 14.28 -20.97 11.03
CA ALA A 177 15.06 -20.43 12.14
C ALA A 177 14.21 -19.69 13.21
N ALA A 178 12.91 -19.98 13.27
CA ALA A 178 11.98 -19.49 14.28
C ALA A 178 11.88 -20.42 15.50
N GLU A 179 12.05 -21.74 15.33
CA GLU A 179 11.72 -22.72 16.37
C GLU A 179 12.93 -23.22 17.21
N GLU A 180 14.18 -23.10 16.72
CA GLU A 180 15.37 -23.49 17.51
C GLU A 180 15.80 -22.46 18.59
N ASN A 181 15.08 -21.34 18.76
CA ASN A 181 15.35 -20.35 19.80
C ASN A 181 14.76 -20.70 21.19
N CYS A 182 14.52 -21.97 21.49
CA CYS A 182 13.99 -22.44 22.78
C CYS A 182 15.09 -22.96 23.73
N SER A 183 16.21 -22.24 23.81
CA SER A 183 17.24 -22.42 24.84
C SER A 183 17.77 -21.09 25.42
N ASP A 184 17.42 -19.94 24.83
CA ASP A 184 17.80 -18.62 25.33
C ASP A 184 16.88 -18.07 26.44
N LEU A 185 15.81 -18.79 26.83
CA LEU A 185 14.92 -18.34 27.91
C LEU A 185 15.59 -18.30 29.29
N GLN A 186 16.71 -19.00 29.50
CA GLN A 186 17.53 -18.84 30.70
C GLN A 186 18.20 -17.45 30.77
N CYS A 187 18.38 -16.75 29.64
CA CYS A 187 19.02 -15.44 29.57
C CYS A 187 18.09 -14.30 30.05
N LEU A 188 16.77 -14.48 29.98
CA LEU A 188 15.80 -13.47 30.41
C LEU A 188 15.58 -13.44 31.94
N GLU A 189 15.82 -14.56 32.65
CA GLU A 189 15.75 -14.60 34.11
C GLU A 189 16.85 -13.73 34.75
N ASP A 190 18.10 -13.83 34.27
CA ASP A 190 19.23 -13.02 34.75
C ASP A 190 19.01 -11.51 34.50
N ILE A 191 18.40 -11.14 33.37
CA ILE A 191 18.10 -9.74 33.02
C ILE A 191 16.97 -9.18 33.91
N LEU A 192 15.93 -9.96 34.20
CA LEU A 192 14.84 -9.55 35.08
C LEU A 192 15.25 -9.50 36.57
N GLY A 193 16.15 -10.39 37.01
CA GLY A 193 16.68 -10.39 38.38
C GLY A 193 17.39 -9.10 38.77
N CYS A 194 18.01 -8.40 37.80
CA CYS A 194 18.73 -7.15 38.05
C CYS A 194 17.82 -5.94 38.30
N LEU A 195 16.55 -5.97 37.89
CA LEU A 195 15.63 -4.82 37.97
C LEU A 195 14.93 -4.65 39.33
N VAL A 196 15.16 -5.55 40.29
CA VAL A 196 14.51 -5.54 41.62
C VAL A 196 15.47 -5.13 42.76
N SER A 197 16.78 -4.96 42.52
CA SER A 197 17.77 -4.75 43.59
C SER A 197 18.88 -3.74 43.27
N SER A 198 18.57 -2.44 43.35
CA SER A 198 19.58 -1.42 43.74
C SER A 198 18.95 -0.19 44.40
N GLY A 199 18.88 -0.19 45.73
CA GLY A 199 18.75 1.06 46.49
C GLY A 199 20.11 1.78 46.54
N CYS A 200 20.13 3.11 46.43
CA CYS A 200 21.37 3.87 46.44
C CYS A 200 22.14 3.70 47.77
N PRO A 201 23.47 3.46 47.75
CA PRO A 201 24.28 3.42 48.96
C PRO A 201 24.55 4.85 49.46
N SER A 202 24.17 5.16 50.71
CA SER A 202 24.72 6.29 51.46
C SER A 202 25.77 5.79 52.46
N SER A 203 26.85 6.55 52.61
CA SER A 203 27.95 6.19 53.51
C SER A 203 27.63 6.56 54.96
N ARG A 204 27.62 5.54 55.82
CA ARG A 204 27.86 5.55 57.28
C ARG A 204 27.87 6.92 57.98
N ASP A 205 27.09 7.02 59.05
CA ASP A 205 27.72 7.20 60.36
C ASP A 205 26.95 6.52 61.49
N GLN A 206 27.56 6.41 62.68
CA GLN A 206 27.09 5.55 63.77
C GLN A 206 26.25 6.30 64.82
N ASN A 207 25.11 5.72 65.23
CA ASN A 207 24.91 5.26 66.62
C ASN A 207 23.60 4.48 66.83
N CYS A 208 23.51 3.78 67.97
CA CYS A 208 22.41 2.88 68.33
C CYS A 208 21.47 3.52 69.38
N ILE A 209 20.17 3.20 69.34
CA ILE A 209 19.36 2.71 70.49
C ILE A 209 17.94 2.31 70.03
N THR A 210 17.33 1.40 70.78
CA THR A 210 16.18 0.54 70.45
C THR A 210 14.77 1.11 70.69
N LEU A 211 13.85 0.84 69.74
CA LEU A 211 12.45 0.33 69.93
C LEU A 211 11.40 1.15 70.75
N PRO A 212 10.09 0.82 70.72
CA PRO A 212 9.30 -0.03 69.80
C PRO A 212 7.99 0.60 69.22
N VAL A 213 7.38 -0.10 68.24
CA VAL A 213 5.91 -0.28 68.02
C VAL A 213 4.96 0.94 67.95
N VAL A 214 4.35 1.18 66.78
CA VAL A 214 2.92 0.93 66.44
C VAL A 214 2.73 1.14 64.92
N THR A 215 1.96 0.26 64.27
CA THR A 215 1.40 0.48 62.92
C THR A 215 -0.11 0.28 62.93
N PRO A 216 -0.87 1.12 62.20
CA PRO A 216 -2.12 0.73 61.56
C PRO A 216 -1.89 0.65 60.04
N HIS A 217 -1.87 -0.56 59.47
CA HIS A 217 -3.01 -1.28 58.90
C HIS A 217 -3.46 -0.79 57.52
N ILE A 218 -3.29 -1.68 56.55
CA ILE A 218 -3.75 -1.58 55.16
C ILE A 218 -5.06 -2.37 55.07
N ASP A 219 -6.13 -1.77 54.54
CA ASP A 219 -7.38 -2.49 54.25
C ASP A 219 -8.12 -1.90 53.03
N GLN A 220 -7.55 -2.08 51.82
CA GLN A 220 -8.32 -1.91 50.58
C GLN A 220 -7.76 -2.69 49.36
N ALA A 221 -7.35 -3.95 49.56
CA ALA A 221 -6.78 -4.77 48.47
C ALA A 221 -7.13 -6.28 48.44
N LEU A 222 -7.71 -6.87 49.50
CA LEU A 222 -7.84 -8.34 49.63
C LEU A 222 -9.23 -8.84 50.08
N ALA A 223 -10.31 -8.23 49.60
CA ALA A 223 -11.68 -8.63 49.94
C ALA A 223 -12.24 -9.80 49.09
N HIS A 224 -11.63 -10.13 47.94
CA HIS A 224 -12.15 -11.14 47.01
C HIS A 224 -11.05 -12.03 46.40
N PHE A 225 -10.52 -12.98 47.18
CA PHE A 225 -10.33 -14.37 46.74
C PHE A 225 -10.01 -15.32 47.91
N HIS A 226 -10.43 -16.59 47.75
CA HIS A 226 -10.08 -17.75 48.58
C HIS A 226 -10.48 -17.80 50.07
N GLN A 227 -11.74 -18.16 50.32
CA GLN A 227 -12.12 -19.32 51.15
C GLN A 227 -13.61 -19.66 50.88
N ARG A 228 -14.09 -20.92 50.85
CA ARG A 228 -13.41 -22.23 51.00
C ARG A 228 -14.29 -23.34 50.38
N THR A 229 -13.71 -24.27 49.63
CA THR A 229 -14.44 -25.45 49.10
C THR A 229 -14.43 -26.60 50.13
N ARG A 230 -15.58 -27.05 50.66
CA ARG A 230 -15.79 -28.43 51.20
C ARG A 230 -17.24 -28.75 51.62
N ILE A 231 -17.94 -29.47 50.73
CA ILE A 231 -18.78 -30.67 50.92
C ILE A 231 -19.50 -30.91 52.30
N ALA A 232 -20.84 -30.91 52.22
CA ALA A 232 -21.87 -31.71 52.94
C ALA A 232 -22.04 -31.68 54.48
N VAL A 233 -23.30 -31.52 54.95
CA VAL A 233 -24.16 -32.59 55.55
C VAL A 233 -25.54 -32.05 56.01
N GLN A 234 -26.60 -32.82 55.71
CA GLN A 234 -27.95 -32.95 56.32
C GLN A 234 -28.75 -31.75 56.95
N SER A 235 -29.94 -31.54 56.34
CA SER A 235 -31.30 -31.57 56.95
C SER A 235 -31.86 -30.47 57.89
N ALA A 236 -33.13 -30.13 57.57
CA ALA A 236 -34.28 -29.97 58.48
C ALA A 236 -34.55 -28.64 59.24
N VAL A 237 -35.80 -28.15 59.06
CA VAL A 237 -36.75 -27.67 60.12
C VAL A 237 -36.37 -26.39 60.92
N SER A 238 -37.22 -25.37 61.09
CA SER A 238 -38.57 -25.04 60.54
C SER A 238 -38.99 -23.61 60.92
N SER A 239 -40.15 -23.18 60.39
CA SER A 239 -41.20 -22.36 61.04
C SER A 239 -40.94 -20.91 61.50
N SER A 240 -41.76 -20.02 60.90
CA SER A 240 -42.52 -18.91 61.54
C SER A 240 -41.75 -17.70 62.10
N THR A 241 -42.30 -16.46 62.10
CA THR A 241 -43.72 -16.07 61.91
C THR A 241 -43.87 -14.74 61.16
N GLU A 242 -44.96 -14.62 60.40
CA GLU A 242 -45.61 -13.38 59.92
C GLU A 242 -46.21 -12.55 61.11
N PRO A 243 -46.93 -11.39 60.97
CA PRO A 243 -47.66 -10.94 59.77
C PRO A 243 -47.89 -9.42 59.51
N VAL A 244 -48.68 -9.16 58.45
CA VAL A 244 -49.64 -8.03 58.27
C VAL A 244 -49.04 -6.63 57.94
N SER A 245 -49.50 -5.91 56.89
CA SER A 245 -50.47 -6.26 55.83
C SER A 245 -50.50 -5.27 54.64
N SER A 246 -50.70 -5.81 53.41
CA SER A 246 -51.60 -5.35 52.31
C SER A 246 -51.61 -3.88 51.80
N SER A 247 -51.85 -3.58 50.52
CA SER A 247 -52.26 -4.39 49.34
C SER A 247 -51.56 -3.86 48.08
N GLU A 248 -51.20 -4.64 47.04
CA GLU A 248 -52.00 -5.56 46.20
C GLU A 248 -53.13 -4.87 45.39
N PRO A 249 -53.54 -5.43 44.21
CA PRO A 249 -53.07 -6.65 43.52
C PRO A 249 -52.61 -6.35 42.06
N GLU A 250 -52.38 -7.27 41.09
CA GLU A 250 -52.49 -8.73 40.94
C GLU A 250 -51.30 -9.32 40.12
N LYS A 251 -50.95 -10.60 40.39
CA LYS A 251 -50.77 -11.79 39.51
C LYS A 251 -50.28 -11.63 38.04
N ALA A 252 -49.61 -12.59 37.40
CA ALA A 252 -48.93 -13.88 37.65
C ALA A 252 -48.48 -14.35 36.22
N GLU A 253 -47.73 -15.44 35.95
CA GLU A 253 -47.44 -16.66 36.69
C GLU A 253 -46.02 -17.19 36.31
N LEU A 254 -45.54 -18.23 36.99
CA LEU A 254 -44.18 -18.78 36.88
C LEU A 254 -44.16 -20.18 36.22
N ASP A 255 -42.97 -20.77 36.15
CA ASP A 255 -42.69 -22.20 35.92
C ASP A 255 -43.06 -22.86 34.57
N LYS A 256 -42.03 -23.04 33.72
CA LYS A 256 -41.34 -24.36 33.65
C LYS A 256 -40.09 -24.37 32.76
N ILE A 257 -38.93 -24.56 33.39
CA ILE A 257 -37.80 -25.25 32.75
C ILE A 257 -38.01 -26.75 32.99
N PHE A 258 -38.59 -27.49 32.02
CA PHE A 258 -38.39 -28.95 31.89
C PHE A 258 -38.95 -29.49 30.54
N SER A 259 -38.15 -29.45 29.48
CA SER A 259 -38.37 -30.23 28.23
C SER A 259 -37.11 -30.42 27.36
N GLU A 260 -35.90 -30.22 27.90
CA GLU A 260 -34.64 -30.46 27.16
C GLU A 260 -34.28 -31.96 27.12
N MET A 261 -35.01 -32.78 26.35
CA MET A 261 -34.67 -34.21 26.17
C MET A 261 -35.28 -34.89 24.92
N ARG A 262 -35.38 -34.22 23.75
CA ARG A 262 -36.00 -34.89 22.57
C ARG A 262 -35.46 -34.65 21.15
N ILE A 263 -34.72 -33.57 20.87
CA ILE A 263 -34.24 -33.29 19.50
C ILE A 263 -32.74 -33.60 19.30
N LYS A 264 -31.87 -33.24 20.27
CA LYS A 264 -30.45 -33.66 20.39
C LYS A 264 -30.22 -35.18 20.59
N LYS A 265 -31.09 -36.03 20.03
CA LYS A 265 -30.98 -37.50 20.11
C LYS A 265 -31.48 -38.23 18.86
N ILE A 266 -31.85 -37.49 17.81
CA ILE A 266 -32.31 -38.06 16.54
C ILE A 266 -31.28 -37.79 15.43
N GLU A 267 -30.70 -36.58 15.39
CA GLU A 267 -29.77 -36.17 14.34
C GLU A 267 -28.42 -36.92 14.42
N ASP A 268 -27.82 -37.04 15.62
CA ASP A 268 -26.59 -37.81 15.84
C ASP A 268 -26.70 -39.32 15.53
N GLN A 269 -27.94 -39.86 15.47
CA GLN A 269 -28.18 -41.28 15.21
C GLN A 269 -28.30 -41.63 13.71
N ILE A 270 -28.52 -40.64 12.85
CA ILE A 270 -28.65 -40.85 11.39
C ILE A 270 -27.27 -40.93 10.73
N SER A 271 -26.34 -40.03 11.12
CA SER A 271 -25.01 -39.94 10.53
C SER A 271 -24.09 -41.14 10.78
N GLN A 272 -24.41 -42.02 11.74
CA GLN A 272 -23.60 -43.21 12.05
C GLN A 272 -24.01 -44.49 11.32
N ILE A 273 -25.13 -44.50 10.58
CA ILE A 273 -25.71 -45.72 9.99
C ILE A 273 -25.36 -45.88 8.49
N LEU A 274 -25.02 -44.80 7.78
CA LEU A 274 -24.70 -44.84 6.34
C LEU A 274 -23.21 -45.01 5.99
N GLN A 275 -22.32 -45.18 6.98
CA GLN A 275 -20.87 -45.25 6.75
C GLN A 275 -20.18 -46.44 7.44
N LYS A 276 -20.73 -47.65 7.25
CA LYS A 276 -20.06 -48.96 7.41
C LYS A 276 -20.92 -50.06 6.78
N VAL A 277 -20.29 -51.16 6.34
CA VAL A 277 -20.87 -52.27 5.55
C VAL A 277 -21.20 -51.83 4.12
N SER A 278 -20.55 -52.32 3.05
CA SER A 278 -19.60 -53.44 2.90
C SER A 278 -18.44 -53.09 1.97
N ASP A 279 -17.29 -53.76 2.16
CA ASP A 279 -16.25 -53.87 1.12
C ASP A 279 -15.60 -55.27 1.16
N THR A 280 -15.13 -55.75 0.01
CA THR A 280 -14.56 -57.09 -0.27
C THR A 280 -15.56 -58.29 -0.18
N SER A 281 -15.42 -59.39 -0.94
CA SER A 281 -14.28 -59.83 -1.77
C SER A 281 -14.65 -60.75 -2.98
N ARG A 282 -13.79 -60.69 -4.03
CA ARG A 282 -13.35 -61.75 -4.98
C ARG A 282 -14.28 -62.40 -6.05
N ARG A 283 -14.02 -61.99 -7.31
CA ARG A 283 -13.36 -62.78 -8.40
C ARG A 283 -14.10 -63.95 -9.09
N GLU A 284 -14.49 -63.75 -10.36
CA GLU A 284 -14.10 -64.59 -11.54
C GLU A 284 -14.59 -63.99 -12.90
N ALA A 285 -14.11 -64.52 -14.04
CA ALA A 285 -14.41 -64.06 -15.42
C ALA A 285 -13.82 -65.05 -16.48
N PRO A 286 -14.11 -64.93 -17.80
CA PRO A 286 -15.32 -64.52 -18.55
C PRO A 286 -15.88 -65.76 -19.35
N PRO A 287 -16.76 -65.70 -20.42
CA PRO A 287 -16.44 -65.12 -21.75
C PRO A 287 -17.62 -64.64 -22.67
N ASN A 288 -17.29 -63.97 -23.79
CA ASN A 288 -17.94 -64.05 -25.14
C ASN A 288 -19.43 -63.64 -25.39
N VAL A 289 -19.86 -63.19 -26.59
CA VAL A 289 -19.24 -62.51 -27.77
C VAL A 289 -20.35 -61.99 -28.75
N LEU A 290 -20.00 -61.23 -29.81
CA LEU A 290 -20.85 -60.68 -30.92
C LEU A 290 -21.63 -59.35 -30.65
N LYS A 291 -21.89 -58.42 -31.61
CA LYS A 291 -21.27 -58.05 -32.92
C LYS A 291 -21.89 -56.72 -33.45
N ALA A 292 -21.10 -55.94 -34.21
CA ALA A 292 -21.53 -55.09 -35.36
C ALA A 292 -22.44 -53.86 -35.07
N LYS A 293 -22.53 -52.80 -35.90
CA LYS A 293 -21.90 -52.37 -37.18
C LYS A 293 -22.18 -50.86 -37.42
N ARG A 294 -21.30 -50.16 -38.18
CA ARG A 294 -21.55 -49.22 -39.34
C ARG A 294 -22.78 -48.28 -39.36
N ASP A 295 -22.77 -47.08 -39.94
CA ASP A 295 -21.80 -46.20 -40.65
C ASP A 295 -22.49 -44.80 -40.77
N ILE A 296 -21.99 -43.90 -41.64
CA ILE A 296 -22.69 -42.74 -42.28
C ILE A 296 -22.38 -41.34 -41.68
N ASP A 297 -21.31 -40.74 -42.22
CA ASP A 297 -21.20 -39.30 -42.58
C ASP A 297 -22.39 -38.86 -43.46
N PRO A 298 -22.91 -37.60 -43.37
CA PRO A 298 -22.18 -36.43 -43.89
C PRO A 298 -22.16 -35.21 -42.93
N THR A 299 -21.22 -34.25 -42.98
CA THR A 299 -20.51 -33.53 -44.07
C THR A 299 -21.33 -32.39 -44.70
N SER A 300 -20.67 -31.24 -44.91
CA SER A 300 -21.14 -30.03 -45.62
C SER A 300 -22.29 -29.26 -44.92
N GLU A 301 -22.54 -27.95 -45.08
CA GLU A 301 -21.95 -26.71 -45.66
C GLU A 301 -22.97 -25.60 -45.27
N SER A 302 -22.86 -24.26 -45.39
CA SER A 302 -21.85 -23.21 -45.64
C SER A 302 -22.61 -21.86 -45.36
N GLU A 303 -22.20 -20.61 -45.63
CA GLU A 303 -21.03 -19.96 -46.23
C GLU A 303 -21.02 -18.46 -45.82
N ASN A 304 -19.85 -17.87 -45.48
CA ASN A 304 -19.53 -16.43 -45.67
C ASN A 304 -20.40 -15.34 -44.97
N GLU A 305 -20.02 -14.05 -44.88
CA GLU A 305 -18.79 -13.30 -45.22
C GLU A 305 -18.62 -12.18 -44.14
N SER A 306 -17.44 -11.63 -43.84
CA SER A 306 -16.77 -10.60 -44.64
C SER A 306 -15.54 -10.03 -43.92
N GLY A 307 -14.61 -9.40 -44.64
CA GLY A 307 -13.42 -8.74 -44.08
C GLY A 307 -12.14 -9.02 -44.89
N LYS A 308 -11.91 -8.25 -45.96
CA LYS A 308 -10.74 -8.40 -46.84
C LYS A 308 -9.81 -7.20 -46.74
N GLU A 309 -8.51 -7.45 -46.67
CA GLU A 309 -7.47 -6.49 -47.06
C GLU A 309 -6.55 -7.08 -48.14
N ASN A 310 -5.71 -6.22 -48.73
CA ASN A 310 -5.20 -6.40 -50.10
C ASN A 310 -3.73 -6.83 -50.17
N ASN A 311 -3.36 -7.66 -51.16
CA ASN A 311 -2.56 -7.24 -52.34
C ASN A 311 -1.97 -8.42 -53.17
N ARG A 312 -2.00 -8.29 -54.52
CA ARG A 312 -0.94 -8.67 -55.51
C ARG A 312 -0.49 -10.17 -55.63
N LYS A 313 -0.12 -10.73 -56.79
CA LYS A 313 -0.24 -10.39 -58.25
C LYS A 313 0.24 -11.61 -59.08
N VAL A 314 -0.17 -11.72 -60.36
CA VAL A 314 0.37 -12.61 -61.44
C VAL A 314 0.11 -14.14 -61.25
N VAL A 315 -0.40 -15.00 -62.16
CA VAL A 315 -0.79 -15.05 -63.61
C VAL A 315 0.10 -15.95 -64.50
N LYS A 316 -0.38 -17.19 -64.81
CA LYS A 316 -0.52 -17.75 -66.20
C LYS A 316 -0.98 -19.23 -66.29
N ARG A 317 -2.11 -19.44 -66.99
CA ARG A 317 -2.40 -20.53 -67.99
C ARG A 317 -2.45 -22.01 -67.50
N SER A 318 -3.16 -22.95 -68.15
CA SER A 318 -3.87 -22.95 -69.45
C SER A 318 -5.06 -23.92 -69.58
N LYS A 319 -6.11 -23.43 -70.27
CA LYS A 319 -7.04 -24.10 -71.22
C LYS A 319 -8.05 -25.15 -70.71
N ILE A 320 -9.24 -25.06 -71.32
CA ILE A 320 -10.44 -25.90 -71.20
C ILE A 320 -10.71 -26.56 -72.58
N PRO A 321 -11.47 -27.65 -72.68
CA PRO A 321 -12.77 -27.57 -73.37
C PRO A 321 -13.88 -28.37 -72.65
N THR A 322 -14.89 -27.73 -72.05
CA THR A 322 -16.23 -27.43 -72.62
C THR A 322 -17.04 -28.64 -73.12
N TYR A 323 -18.28 -28.78 -72.65
CA TYR A 323 -19.48 -28.68 -73.52
C TYR A 323 -20.81 -28.52 -72.74
N ARG A 324 -21.53 -27.40 -72.97
CA ARG A 324 -23.02 -27.25 -73.05
C ARG A 324 -23.94 -27.62 -71.84
N ARG A 325 -25.07 -26.92 -71.59
CA ARG A 325 -25.62 -25.66 -72.16
C ARG A 325 -26.73 -25.02 -71.29
N THR A 326 -26.48 -23.78 -70.87
CA THR A 326 -27.41 -22.61 -70.70
C THR A 326 -28.70 -22.72 -69.88
N THR A 327 -28.96 -21.65 -69.13
CA THR A 327 -30.04 -21.37 -68.17
C THR A 327 -31.39 -20.95 -68.77
N LEU A 328 -32.45 -21.19 -67.97
CA LEU A 328 -33.64 -20.33 -67.67
C LEU A 328 -34.15 -19.29 -68.70
N SER A 329 -35.47 -19.27 -68.88
CA SER A 329 -36.23 -18.06 -69.23
C SER A 329 -37.64 -18.08 -68.59
N THR A 330 -38.33 -16.95 -68.63
CA THR A 330 -39.52 -16.62 -67.82
C THR A 330 -40.88 -16.95 -68.45
N ARG A 331 -41.93 -16.98 -67.59
CA ARG A 331 -43.36 -16.75 -67.84
C ARG A 331 -43.91 -16.94 -69.27
N CYS A 332 -44.89 -17.86 -69.41
CA CYS A 332 -46.30 -17.49 -69.68
C CYS A 332 -47.24 -18.71 -69.70
N HIS A 333 -48.54 -18.51 -69.44
CA HIS A 333 -49.59 -19.48 -69.74
C HIS A 333 -50.20 -19.19 -71.11
N ALA A 334 -50.31 -20.20 -71.99
CA ALA A 334 -51.47 -20.43 -72.89
C ALA A 334 -51.29 -21.69 -73.77
N ASN A 335 -52.27 -22.60 -73.68
CA ASN A 335 -52.65 -23.59 -74.72
C ASN A 335 -53.79 -22.96 -75.58
N PRO A 336 -54.38 -23.57 -76.66
CA PRO A 336 -54.33 -24.98 -77.06
C PRO A 336 -54.19 -25.28 -78.59
N LEU A 337 -54.40 -26.57 -78.91
CA LEU A 337 -54.24 -27.30 -80.17
C LEU A 337 -55.21 -26.93 -81.32
N THR A 338 -54.85 -27.35 -82.53
CA THR A 338 -55.75 -27.83 -83.61
C THR A 338 -55.04 -29.00 -84.35
N ASN A 339 -55.65 -29.93 -85.11
CA ASN A 339 -57.06 -30.26 -85.38
C ASN A 339 -57.19 -31.72 -85.90
N LYS A 340 -58.30 -32.43 -85.66
CA LYS A 340 -58.84 -33.48 -86.56
C LYS A 340 -60.33 -33.78 -86.32
N THR A 341 -61.05 -34.02 -87.42
CA THR A 341 -62.52 -34.08 -87.61
C THR A 341 -63.17 -35.43 -87.19
N THR A 342 -64.50 -35.64 -87.11
CA THR A 342 -65.68 -35.07 -87.83
C THR A 342 -66.98 -34.93 -86.98
N ASN A 343 -67.97 -34.20 -87.53
CA ASN A 343 -69.44 -34.21 -87.26
C ASN A 343 -70.03 -33.61 -85.95
N ARG A 344 -71.26 -33.02 -85.93
CA ARG A 344 -72.03 -32.27 -86.97
C ARG A 344 -73.24 -31.46 -86.39
N TYR A 345 -73.07 -30.16 -86.07
CA TYR A 345 -74.13 -29.09 -86.05
C TYR A 345 -75.34 -29.24 -85.07
N PRO A 346 -76.24 -28.22 -84.91
CA PRO A 346 -76.22 -26.81 -85.36
C PRO A 346 -76.52 -25.71 -84.28
N ASN A 347 -76.21 -24.45 -84.64
CA ASN A 347 -76.91 -23.19 -84.26
C ASN A 347 -76.98 -22.70 -82.79
N LYS A 348 -77.39 -21.45 -82.52
CA LYS A 348 -76.95 -20.11 -83.02
C LYS A 348 -77.79 -18.99 -82.35
N SER A 349 -77.15 -17.86 -82.06
CA SER A 349 -77.70 -16.49 -82.12
C SER A 349 -78.69 -15.97 -81.06
N SER A 350 -78.76 -14.62 -81.03
CA SER A 350 -79.65 -13.72 -80.30
C SER A 350 -79.35 -13.49 -78.81
N SER A 351 -79.43 -12.20 -78.44
CA SER A 351 -79.14 -11.65 -77.11
C SER A 351 -80.40 -11.13 -76.44
N LYS A 352 -80.42 -11.11 -75.10
CA LYS A 352 -81.20 -10.15 -74.30
C LYS A 352 -80.74 -10.13 -72.83
N CYS A 353 -80.27 -8.98 -72.38
CA CYS A 353 -80.27 -8.59 -70.96
C CYS A 353 -81.69 -8.13 -70.57
N PRO A 354 -82.03 -7.92 -69.27
CA PRO A 354 -81.61 -6.72 -68.49
C PRO A 354 -80.81 -7.09 -67.21
N HIS A 355 -80.09 -6.20 -66.50
CA HIS A 355 -80.51 -5.03 -65.67
C HIS A 355 -81.51 -5.38 -64.53
N SER A 356 -81.54 -4.70 -63.38
CA SER A 356 -80.92 -3.42 -62.97
C SER A 356 -80.43 -3.43 -61.49
N SER A 357 -79.90 -2.30 -61.03
CA SER A 357 -79.45 -2.04 -59.65
C SER A 357 -80.40 -1.14 -58.84
N GLN A 358 -80.19 -1.14 -57.52
CA GLN A 358 -80.66 -0.15 -56.50
C GLN A 358 -82.12 -0.23 -56.01
N ARG A 359 -82.34 0.47 -54.88
CA ARG A 359 -83.55 0.55 -54.02
C ARG A 359 -84.47 1.68 -54.54
N ASP A 360 -85.76 1.81 -54.20
CA ASP A 360 -86.39 1.93 -52.87
C ASP A 360 -87.92 1.67 -52.94
N THR A 361 -88.65 1.88 -51.84
CA THR A 361 -90.09 1.61 -51.65
C THR A 361 -91.03 2.74 -52.11
N HIS A 362 -92.27 2.43 -52.55
CA HIS A 362 -93.52 2.97 -51.98
C HIS A 362 -94.82 2.33 -52.55
N LEU A 363 -95.97 2.74 -52.01
CA LEU A 363 -97.29 2.08 -51.97
C LEU A 363 -98.27 2.41 -53.15
N ASN A 364 -99.32 1.57 -53.26
CA ASN A 364 -100.70 1.89 -53.71
C ASN A 364 -100.97 2.19 -55.21
N SER A 365 -102.17 1.95 -55.77
CA SER A 365 -103.42 1.32 -55.27
C SER A 365 -104.36 0.87 -56.42
N SER A 366 -105.38 0.04 -56.08
CA SER A 366 -106.69 -0.14 -56.78
C SER A 366 -106.68 -0.69 -58.23
N SER A 367 -107.66 -1.46 -58.73
CA SER A 367 -108.89 -2.11 -58.21
C SER A 367 -109.53 -2.88 -59.40
N ASP A 368 -110.32 -3.96 -59.34
CA ASP A 368 -110.81 -4.89 -58.28
C ASP A 368 -111.37 -6.16 -59.02
N THR A 369 -112.19 -7.12 -58.54
CA THR A 369 -113.05 -7.33 -57.34
C THR A 369 -113.36 -8.84 -57.20
N ARG A 370 -113.71 -9.32 -55.99
CA ARG A 370 -114.51 -10.55 -55.67
C ARG A 370 -113.91 -11.95 -56.03
N ASP A 371 -114.15 -13.03 -55.28
CA ASP A 371 -114.70 -13.26 -53.92
C ASP A 371 -114.21 -14.64 -53.37
N LEU A 372 -114.27 -14.82 -52.04
CA LEU A 372 -114.61 -16.03 -51.21
C LEU A 372 -114.42 -17.47 -51.78
N GLU A 373 -114.06 -18.55 -51.07
CA GLU A 373 -113.84 -18.90 -49.64
C GLU A 373 -113.00 -20.22 -49.57
N VAL A 374 -112.05 -20.42 -48.64
CA VAL A 374 -112.14 -21.17 -47.34
C VAL A 374 -112.45 -22.68 -47.39
N VAL A 375 -111.51 -23.52 -46.87
CA VAL A 375 -111.62 -24.96 -46.49
C VAL A 375 -111.87 -25.98 -47.63
N GLY A 376 -111.39 -27.25 -47.59
CA GLY A 376 -110.40 -27.90 -46.72
C GLY A 376 -110.72 -29.37 -46.35
N ARG A 377 -109.66 -30.18 -46.14
CA ARG A 377 -109.61 -31.53 -45.48
C ARG A 377 -110.47 -32.70 -46.02
N LYS A 378 -109.77 -33.85 -46.19
CA LYS A 378 -110.24 -35.25 -45.97
C LYS A 378 -111.38 -35.77 -46.88
N ALA A 379 -111.61 -37.07 -47.02
CA ALA A 379 -110.79 -38.30 -46.92
C ALA A 379 -111.61 -39.46 -47.55
N GLU A 380 -111.09 -40.69 -47.50
CA GLU A 380 -111.89 -41.94 -47.63
C GLU A 380 -112.55 -42.21 -49.02
N ILE A 381 -113.04 -43.40 -49.38
CA ILE A 381 -112.48 -44.78 -49.28
C ILE A 381 -113.28 -45.70 -50.26
N LEU A 382 -112.77 -46.89 -50.61
CA LEU A 382 -113.48 -48.04 -51.23
C LEU A 382 -114.05 -48.01 -52.69
N THR A 383 -113.94 -49.20 -53.33
CA THR A 383 -114.77 -49.78 -54.45
C THR A 383 -114.80 -49.12 -55.85
N GLY A 384 -114.91 -49.86 -56.96
CA GLY A 384 -114.70 -51.31 -57.18
C GLY A 384 -115.58 -51.98 -58.27
N LYS A 385 -114.96 -52.66 -59.25
CA LYS A 385 -115.58 -53.49 -60.34
C LYS A 385 -116.41 -52.65 -61.37
N GLN A 386 -116.85 -53.14 -62.56
CA GLN A 386 -116.91 -54.49 -63.14
C GLN A 386 -116.92 -54.52 -64.70
N SER A 387 -116.20 -55.47 -65.31
CA SER A 387 -116.46 -56.26 -66.56
C SER A 387 -117.14 -55.73 -67.85
N LYS A 388 -116.46 -56.04 -68.97
CA LYS A 388 -116.91 -56.69 -70.24
C LYS A 388 -117.79 -56.00 -71.33
N ILE A 389 -117.17 -55.85 -72.52
CA ILE A 389 -117.57 -56.29 -73.89
C ILE A 389 -119.07 -56.59 -74.19
N GLU A 390 -119.68 -55.93 -75.20
CA GLU A 390 -120.10 -56.54 -76.51
C GLU A 390 -120.92 -55.63 -77.46
N LYS A 391 -120.56 -55.74 -78.76
CA LYS A 391 -121.43 -55.73 -79.98
C LYS A 391 -122.15 -54.43 -80.43
N VAL A 392 -122.40 -54.21 -81.73
CA VAL A 392 -121.80 -54.80 -82.97
C VAL A 392 -120.95 -53.73 -83.69
N GLU A 393 -121.00 -53.31 -84.98
CA GLU A 393 -121.71 -53.70 -86.22
C GLU A 393 -120.82 -53.42 -87.48
N GLU A 394 -121.20 -54.03 -88.60
CA GLU A 394 -120.89 -53.88 -90.04
C GLU A 394 -120.13 -52.62 -90.60
N ILE A 395 -119.29 -52.66 -91.67
CA ILE A 395 -119.17 -53.56 -92.86
C ILE A 395 -117.68 -53.79 -93.30
N HIS A 396 -117.33 -55.06 -93.64
CA HIS A 396 -116.26 -55.59 -94.54
C HIS A 396 -114.72 -55.32 -94.36
N SER A 397 -113.97 -56.44 -94.44
CA SER A 397 -112.66 -56.67 -95.11
C SER A 397 -111.29 -56.31 -94.45
N ASN A 398 -110.49 -57.37 -94.26
CA ASN A 398 -109.01 -57.48 -94.23
C ASN A 398 -108.13 -56.84 -93.11
N ALA A 399 -107.11 -57.63 -92.72
CA ALA A 399 -105.85 -57.27 -92.02
C ALA A 399 -105.90 -56.75 -90.57
N THR A 400 -105.72 -57.64 -89.58
CA THR A 400 -105.63 -57.27 -88.13
C THR A 400 -104.57 -58.00 -87.28
N GLU A 401 -104.00 -59.14 -87.69
CA GLU A 401 -103.19 -59.99 -86.79
C GLU A 401 -101.78 -59.45 -86.44
N GLU A 402 -101.17 -58.59 -87.27
CA GLU A 402 -99.87 -57.96 -86.93
C GLU A 402 -99.94 -56.87 -85.86
N SER A 403 -101.13 -56.37 -85.53
CA SER A 403 -101.31 -55.16 -84.73
C SER A 403 -100.99 -55.37 -83.24
N THR A 404 -101.50 -56.46 -82.67
CA THR A 404 -101.51 -56.72 -81.22
C THR A 404 -100.12 -56.96 -80.62
N TYR A 405 -99.24 -57.64 -81.35
CA TYR A 405 -97.86 -57.88 -80.91
C TYR A 405 -97.02 -56.60 -80.82
N ARG A 406 -97.26 -55.61 -81.70
CA ARG A 406 -96.51 -54.34 -81.69
C ARG A 406 -96.86 -53.50 -80.45
N ALA A 407 -98.13 -53.48 -80.05
CA ALA A 407 -98.58 -52.74 -78.87
C ALA A 407 -97.94 -53.24 -77.56
N LEU A 408 -97.90 -54.56 -77.35
CA LEU A 408 -97.31 -55.20 -76.16
C LEU A 408 -95.80 -54.93 -76.03
N ILE A 409 -95.07 -54.91 -77.14
CA ILE A 409 -93.64 -54.54 -77.15
C ILE A 409 -93.48 -53.07 -76.78
N GLN A 410 -94.34 -52.19 -77.32
CA GLN A 410 -94.26 -50.76 -77.08
C GLN A 410 -94.58 -50.37 -75.62
N GLU A 411 -95.51 -51.06 -74.95
CA GLU A 411 -95.73 -50.89 -73.49
C GLU A 411 -94.54 -51.39 -72.67
N LEU A 412 -93.97 -52.55 -73.02
CA LEU A 412 -92.81 -53.12 -72.33
C LEU A 412 -91.58 -52.22 -72.43
N ASP A 413 -91.36 -51.58 -73.58
CA ASP A 413 -90.24 -50.65 -73.77
C ASP A 413 -90.47 -49.29 -73.09
N GLN A 414 -91.70 -48.77 -73.05
CA GLN A 414 -92.03 -47.63 -72.18
C GLN A 414 -91.80 -47.96 -70.70
N GLU A 415 -92.11 -49.17 -70.26
CA GLU A 415 -91.89 -49.60 -68.87
C GLU A 415 -90.40 -49.74 -68.54
N LYS A 416 -89.57 -50.24 -69.48
CA LYS A 416 -88.10 -50.17 -69.38
C LYS A 416 -87.62 -48.73 -69.29
N GLU A 417 -88.18 -47.81 -70.09
CA GLU A 417 -87.78 -46.40 -70.09
C GLU A 417 -88.14 -45.70 -68.76
N ARG A 418 -89.32 -45.99 -68.19
CA ARG A 418 -89.72 -45.52 -66.84
C ARG A 418 -88.75 -46.02 -65.78
N ARG A 419 -88.41 -47.32 -65.80
CA ARG A 419 -87.45 -47.93 -64.86
C ARG A 419 -86.05 -47.35 -65.02
N TRP A 420 -85.57 -47.16 -66.24
CA TRP A 420 -84.28 -46.53 -66.50
C TRP A 420 -84.24 -45.07 -66.02
N LYS A 421 -85.32 -44.29 -66.24
CA LYS A 421 -85.44 -42.93 -65.68
C LYS A 421 -85.46 -42.92 -64.15
N ALA A 422 -86.13 -43.88 -63.52
CA ALA A 422 -86.13 -44.05 -62.06
C ALA A 422 -84.73 -44.44 -61.54
N GLU A 423 -84.05 -45.40 -62.16
CA GLU A 423 -82.69 -45.83 -61.81
C GLU A 423 -81.65 -44.71 -62.01
N GLN A 424 -81.81 -43.86 -63.02
CA GLN A 424 -80.98 -42.66 -63.22
C GLN A 424 -81.29 -41.56 -62.19
N ALA A 425 -82.54 -41.41 -61.75
CA ALA A 425 -82.90 -40.51 -60.65
C ALA A 425 -82.35 -41.03 -59.31
N GLU A 426 -82.45 -42.33 -59.05
CA GLU A 426 -81.87 -43.01 -57.88
C GLU A 426 -80.35 -42.86 -57.84
N LYS A 427 -79.65 -43.10 -58.95
CA LYS A 427 -78.19 -42.89 -59.04
C LYS A 427 -77.78 -41.46 -58.71
N LYS A 428 -78.49 -40.46 -59.23
CA LYS A 428 -78.28 -39.03 -58.90
C LYS A 428 -78.60 -38.71 -57.44
N LEU A 429 -79.65 -39.31 -56.88
CA LEU A 429 -80.00 -39.14 -55.48
C LEU A 429 -78.91 -39.72 -54.56
N ILE A 430 -78.41 -40.92 -54.88
CA ILE A 430 -77.28 -41.56 -54.19
C ILE A 430 -76.01 -40.69 -54.33
N GLU A 431 -75.76 -40.10 -55.50
CA GLU A 431 -74.62 -39.21 -55.73
C GLU A 431 -74.69 -37.95 -54.84
N HIS A 432 -75.81 -37.24 -54.83
CA HIS A 432 -76.02 -36.11 -53.92
C HIS A 432 -75.99 -36.53 -52.44
N VAL A 433 -76.47 -37.72 -52.07
CA VAL A 433 -76.32 -38.25 -50.71
C VAL A 433 -74.85 -38.50 -50.36
N ARG A 434 -74.02 -38.97 -51.30
CA ARG A 434 -72.56 -39.07 -51.08
C ARG A 434 -71.90 -37.69 -50.93
N GLU A 435 -72.31 -36.69 -51.71
CA GLU A 435 -71.81 -35.32 -51.61
C GLU A 435 -72.20 -34.66 -50.29
N LEU A 436 -73.45 -34.79 -49.85
CA LEU A 436 -73.92 -34.34 -48.54
C LEU A 436 -73.20 -35.07 -47.39
N GLN A 437 -72.96 -36.38 -47.51
CA GLN A 437 -72.15 -37.13 -46.54
C GLN A 437 -70.66 -36.73 -46.56
N LYS A 438 -70.13 -36.25 -47.69
CA LYS A 438 -68.76 -35.71 -47.80
C LYS A 438 -68.67 -34.36 -47.11
N HIS A 439 -69.58 -33.43 -47.41
CA HIS A 439 -69.64 -32.13 -46.75
C HIS A 439 -69.91 -32.25 -45.25
N ALA A 440 -70.80 -33.13 -44.80
CA ALA A 440 -71.03 -33.37 -43.37
C ALA A 440 -69.82 -34.02 -42.64
N LYS A 441 -68.85 -34.61 -43.37
CA LYS A 441 -67.56 -35.05 -42.81
C LYS A 441 -66.52 -33.92 -42.81
N GLU A 442 -66.49 -33.11 -43.88
CA GLU A 442 -65.63 -31.93 -43.98
C GLU A 442 -65.99 -30.90 -42.90
N GLU A 443 -67.28 -30.63 -42.69
CA GLU A 443 -67.82 -29.75 -41.64
C GLU A 443 -67.50 -30.28 -40.23
N LYS A 444 -67.66 -31.58 -39.98
CA LYS A 444 -67.23 -32.20 -38.71
C LYS A 444 -65.72 -32.11 -38.48
N ASN A 445 -64.91 -32.22 -39.52
CA ASN A 445 -63.45 -32.05 -39.41
C ASN A 445 -63.08 -30.59 -39.11
N ILE A 446 -63.73 -29.62 -39.77
CA ILE A 446 -63.57 -28.19 -39.51
C ILE A 446 -64.00 -27.85 -38.08
N GLN A 447 -65.15 -28.36 -37.62
CA GLN A 447 -65.65 -28.16 -36.26
C GLN A 447 -64.72 -28.80 -35.21
N SER A 448 -64.18 -29.99 -35.46
CA SER A 448 -63.21 -30.65 -34.58
C SER A 448 -61.90 -29.87 -34.50
N MET A 449 -61.43 -29.30 -35.62
CA MET A 449 -60.25 -28.43 -35.64
C MET A 449 -60.51 -27.09 -34.94
N ALA A 450 -61.71 -26.51 -35.08
CA ALA A 450 -62.11 -25.29 -34.38
C ALA A 450 -62.19 -25.50 -32.86
N VAL A 451 -62.67 -26.66 -32.38
CA VAL A 451 -62.63 -27.04 -30.96
C VAL A 451 -61.17 -27.18 -30.50
N TYR A 452 -60.34 -27.94 -31.22
CA TYR A 452 -58.93 -28.15 -30.86
C TYR A 452 -58.12 -26.84 -30.81
N THR A 453 -58.30 -25.93 -31.78
CA THR A 453 -57.65 -24.61 -31.73
C THR A 453 -58.19 -23.75 -30.59
N THR A 454 -59.50 -23.76 -30.35
CA THR A 454 -60.11 -23.03 -29.23
C THR A 454 -59.59 -23.51 -27.87
N ASP A 455 -59.48 -24.82 -27.66
CA ASP A 455 -59.01 -25.38 -26.39
C ASP A 455 -57.50 -25.17 -26.19
N ARG A 456 -56.69 -25.25 -27.25
CA ARG A 456 -55.28 -24.84 -27.21
C ARG A 456 -55.11 -23.34 -26.91
N LEU A 457 -56.02 -22.49 -27.39
CA LEU A 457 -56.01 -21.05 -27.11
C LEU A 457 -56.42 -20.76 -25.66
N LYS A 458 -57.41 -21.48 -25.10
CA LYS A 458 -57.72 -21.47 -23.66
C LYS A 458 -56.52 -21.89 -22.82
N GLU A 459 -55.82 -22.97 -23.20
CA GLU A 459 -54.64 -23.47 -22.49
C GLU A 459 -53.50 -22.43 -22.44
N LEU A 460 -53.27 -21.73 -23.56
CA LEU A 460 -52.30 -20.62 -23.63
C LEU A 460 -52.74 -19.43 -22.75
N ILE A 461 -54.01 -19.02 -22.80
CA ILE A 461 -54.54 -17.94 -21.94
C ILE A 461 -54.45 -18.30 -20.45
N LEU A 462 -54.66 -19.57 -20.09
CA LEU A 462 -54.47 -20.05 -18.70
C LEU A 462 -52.99 -19.98 -18.30
N LYS A 463 -52.07 -20.47 -19.14
CA LYS A 463 -50.62 -20.38 -18.88
C LYS A 463 -50.13 -18.94 -18.76
N GLU A 464 -50.64 -18.03 -19.59
CA GLU A 464 -50.37 -16.59 -19.50
C GLU A 464 -50.93 -15.99 -18.21
N ARG A 465 -52.17 -16.34 -17.83
CA ARG A 465 -52.79 -15.92 -16.56
C ARG A 465 -52.03 -16.42 -15.34
N ASP A 466 -51.55 -17.66 -15.35
CA ASP A 466 -50.76 -18.26 -14.27
C ASP A 466 -49.34 -17.68 -14.22
N GLY A 467 -48.77 -17.29 -15.37
CA GLY A 467 -47.53 -16.51 -15.46
C GLY A 467 -47.71 -15.12 -14.85
N LYS A 468 -48.78 -14.41 -15.24
CA LYS A 468 -49.16 -13.10 -14.70
C LYS A 468 -49.45 -13.15 -13.20
N ALA A 469 -50.09 -14.20 -12.71
CA ALA A 469 -50.35 -14.40 -11.28
C ALA A 469 -49.06 -14.59 -10.47
N ARG A 470 -48.09 -15.34 -11.00
CA ARG A 470 -46.75 -15.48 -10.41
C ARG A 470 -45.99 -14.14 -10.39
N LEU A 471 -45.88 -13.48 -11.54
CA LEU A 471 -45.27 -12.14 -11.63
C LEU A 471 -45.94 -11.12 -10.70
N GLN A 472 -47.26 -11.17 -10.52
CA GLN A 472 -47.97 -10.30 -9.58
C GLN A 472 -47.67 -10.65 -8.11
N ALA A 473 -47.49 -11.93 -7.77
CA ALA A 473 -47.06 -12.35 -6.44
C ALA A 473 -45.60 -11.95 -6.15
N ASP A 474 -44.70 -12.09 -7.14
CA ASP A 474 -43.29 -11.73 -6.98
C ASP A 474 -43.10 -10.20 -6.92
N VAL A 475 -43.88 -9.43 -7.70
CA VAL A 475 -43.98 -7.97 -7.54
C VAL A 475 -44.55 -7.56 -6.18
N GLN A 476 -45.40 -8.38 -5.55
CA GLN A 476 -45.85 -8.11 -4.19
C GLN A 476 -44.74 -8.38 -3.17
N LYS A 477 -44.04 -9.53 -3.24
CA LYS A 477 -42.88 -9.80 -2.37
C LYS A 477 -41.83 -8.69 -2.44
N LEU A 478 -41.49 -8.23 -3.65
CA LEU A 478 -40.52 -7.15 -3.86
C LEU A 478 -41.00 -5.80 -3.28
N LYS A 479 -42.32 -5.55 -3.22
CA LYS A 479 -42.88 -4.40 -2.49
C LYS A 479 -42.75 -4.60 -0.99
N ASP A 480 -43.14 -5.77 -0.48
CA ASP A 480 -43.06 -6.09 0.95
C ASP A 480 -41.60 -6.00 1.45
N GLU A 481 -40.63 -6.43 0.64
CA GLU A 481 -39.19 -6.30 0.89
C GLU A 481 -38.68 -4.85 0.78
N THR A 482 -39.10 -4.07 -0.22
CA THR A 482 -38.72 -2.64 -0.28
C THR A 482 -39.36 -1.82 0.85
N GLU A 483 -40.56 -2.18 1.33
CA GLU A 483 -41.16 -1.60 2.54
C GLU A 483 -40.39 -2.01 3.80
N ARG A 484 -39.98 -3.28 3.92
CA ARG A 484 -39.13 -3.76 5.03
C ARG A 484 -37.79 -3.01 5.08
N LEU A 485 -37.10 -2.90 3.95
CA LEU A 485 -35.82 -2.18 3.82
C LEU A 485 -35.99 -0.67 4.06
N THR A 486 -37.09 -0.06 3.62
CA THR A 486 -37.41 1.35 3.92
C THR A 486 -37.63 1.57 5.42
N ASN A 487 -38.29 0.63 6.09
CA ASN A 487 -38.48 0.67 7.55
C ASN A 487 -37.17 0.43 8.32
N GLU A 488 -36.30 -0.48 7.86
CA GLU A 488 -34.95 -0.67 8.40
C GLU A 488 -34.09 0.60 8.23
N LEU A 489 -34.11 1.24 7.06
CA LEU A 489 -33.42 2.52 6.79
C LEU A 489 -33.93 3.65 7.70
N ASN A 490 -35.25 3.75 7.90
CA ASN A 490 -35.83 4.75 8.79
C ASN A 490 -35.49 4.50 10.26
N GLN A 491 -35.41 3.23 10.71
CA GLN A 491 -34.91 2.90 12.04
C GLN A 491 -33.43 3.24 12.21
N ALA A 492 -32.60 3.02 11.19
CA ALA A 492 -31.19 3.42 11.22
C ALA A 492 -31.03 4.95 11.34
N ARG A 493 -31.76 5.72 10.51
CA ARG A 493 -31.79 7.20 10.58
C ARG A 493 -32.29 7.74 11.92
N ASN A 494 -33.28 7.09 12.54
CA ASN A 494 -33.77 7.49 13.86
C ASN A 494 -32.68 7.28 14.94
N LYS A 495 -31.97 6.15 14.93
CA LYS A 495 -30.83 5.89 15.82
C LYS A 495 -29.70 6.88 15.58
N GLU A 496 -29.40 7.20 14.32
CA GLU A 496 -28.41 8.23 13.96
C GLU A 496 -28.79 9.59 14.54
N ALA A 497 -30.05 10.01 14.40
CA ALA A 497 -30.55 11.26 14.98
C ALA A 497 -30.57 11.26 16.53
N GLU A 498 -30.70 10.10 17.18
CA GLU A 498 -30.54 9.95 18.63
C GLU A 498 -29.05 10.07 19.05
N HIS A 499 -28.13 9.46 18.29
CA HIS A 499 -26.69 9.61 18.51
C HIS A 499 -26.22 11.06 18.28
N GLN A 500 -26.71 11.75 17.25
CA GLN A 500 -26.41 13.17 17.00
C GLN A 500 -26.88 14.06 18.16
N LYS A 501 -28.08 13.81 18.72
CA LYS A 501 -28.56 14.51 19.93
C LYS A 501 -27.71 14.21 21.16
N ALA A 502 -27.26 12.96 21.32
CA ALA A 502 -26.36 12.60 22.42
C ALA A 502 -24.99 13.30 22.31
N MET A 503 -24.44 13.42 21.10
CA MET A 503 -23.21 14.19 20.85
C MET A 503 -23.40 15.68 21.14
N GLN A 504 -24.46 16.31 20.66
CA GLN A 504 -24.78 17.71 20.97
C GLN A 504 -24.95 17.95 22.48
N ALA A 505 -25.57 17.02 23.20
CA ALA A 505 -25.68 17.09 24.66
C ALA A 505 -24.31 16.99 25.34
N LEU A 506 -23.39 16.15 24.84
CA LEU A 506 -22.02 16.06 25.34
C LEU A 506 -21.22 17.35 25.07
N GLU A 507 -21.31 17.91 23.87
CA GLU A 507 -20.71 19.21 23.50
C GLU A 507 -21.24 20.36 24.38
N GLU A 508 -22.54 20.36 24.68
CA GLU A 508 -23.14 21.26 25.66
C GLU A 508 -22.58 21.06 27.08
N THR A 509 -22.31 19.82 27.53
CA THR A 509 -21.69 19.61 28.84
C THR A 509 -20.21 20.02 28.89
N LEU A 510 -19.47 19.80 27.80
CA LEU A 510 -18.06 20.20 27.69
C LEU A 510 -17.91 21.72 27.70
N SER A 511 -18.67 22.45 26.89
CA SER A 511 -18.67 23.92 26.89
C SER A 511 -19.11 24.53 28.23
N LYS A 512 -20.05 23.88 28.96
CA LYS A 512 -20.40 24.24 30.35
C LYS A 512 -19.25 23.98 31.32
N MET A 513 -18.49 22.89 31.16
CA MET A 513 -17.30 22.60 31.98
C MET A 513 -16.14 23.58 31.69
N GLU A 514 -15.92 23.94 30.43
CA GLU A 514 -14.88 24.88 30.03
C GLU A 514 -15.16 26.31 30.51
N THR A 515 -16.41 26.77 30.40
CA THR A 515 -16.82 28.08 30.94
C THR A 515 -16.70 28.12 32.47
N GLN A 516 -17.02 27.03 33.18
CA GLN A 516 -16.74 26.91 34.62
C GLN A 516 -15.23 26.96 34.94
N ARG A 517 -14.39 26.24 34.20
CA ARG A 517 -12.92 26.29 34.35
C ARG A 517 -12.34 27.69 34.11
N LEU A 518 -12.87 28.42 33.13
CA LEU A 518 -12.49 29.82 32.85
C LEU A 518 -12.93 30.77 33.98
N GLN A 519 -14.13 30.59 34.51
CA GLN A 519 -14.60 31.34 35.69
C GLN A 519 -13.73 31.05 36.93
N GLN A 520 -13.41 29.79 37.20
CA GLN A 520 -12.54 29.41 38.33
C GLN A 520 -11.16 30.06 38.21
N ARG A 521 -10.49 29.95 37.05
CA ARG A 521 -9.20 30.62 36.80
C ARG A 521 -9.28 32.15 36.98
N THR A 522 -10.41 32.76 36.63
CA THR A 522 -10.66 34.20 36.82
C THR A 522 -10.82 34.58 38.30
N ILE A 523 -11.34 33.68 39.13
CA ILE A 523 -11.42 33.87 40.59
C ILE A 523 -10.04 33.69 41.23
N GLU A 524 -9.30 32.63 40.86
CA GLU A 524 -7.95 32.34 41.34
C GLU A 524 -6.99 33.51 41.00
N MET A 525 -7.04 34.05 39.78
CA MET A 525 -6.22 35.20 39.38
C MET A 525 -6.54 36.46 40.21
N LYS A 526 -7.80 36.69 40.58
CA LYS A 526 -8.19 37.81 41.46
C LYS A 526 -7.67 37.62 42.89
N GLN A 527 -7.69 36.39 43.42
CA GLN A 527 -7.16 36.08 44.75
C GLN A 527 -5.63 36.30 44.80
N VAL A 528 -4.90 35.94 43.74
CA VAL A 528 -3.46 36.22 43.62
C VAL A 528 -3.20 37.74 43.60
N GLN A 529 -3.92 38.51 42.79
CA GLN A 529 -3.78 39.97 42.74
C GLN A 529 -4.10 40.65 44.09
N GLU A 530 -5.11 40.15 44.83
CA GLU A 530 -5.42 40.66 46.17
C GLU A 530 -4.32 40.33 47.19
N ALA A 531 -3.67 39.17 47.07
CA ALA A 531 -2.53 38.80 47.90
C ALA A 531 -1.28 39.65 47.60
N GLU A 532 -0.98 39.93 46.33
CA GLU A 532 0.11 40.81 45.90
C GLU A 532 -0.06 42.25 46.42
N LEU A 533 -1.28 42.79 46.33
CA LEU A 533 -1.60 44.12 46.87
C LEU A 533 -1.42 44.18 48.40
N LYS A 534 -1.82 43.13 49.13
CA LYS A 534 -1.58 43.03 50.58
C LYS A 534 -0.09 42.91 50.92
N ALA A 535 0.68 42.14 50.15
CA ALA A 535 2.12 42.06 50.32
C ALA A 535 2.81 43.43 50.13
N SER A 536 2.44 44.18 49.08
CA SER A 536 2.96 45.53 48.83
C SER A 536 2.55 46.55 49.91
N ALA A 537 1.37 46.40 50.51
CA ALA A 537 0.94 47.23 51.64
C ALA A 537 1.81 46.97 52.89
N ASN A 538 1.98 45.69 53.25
CA ASN A 538 2.80 45.28 54.40
C ASN A 538 4.27 45.69 54.23
N GLU A 539 4.83 45.65 53.02
CA GLU A 539 6.19 46.10 52.76
C GLU A 539 6.37 47.61 53.04
N ARG A 540 5.40 48.44 52.68
CA ARG A 540 5.41 49.88 52.98
C ARG A 540 5.35 50.16 54.48
N GLU A 541 4.55 49.39 55.22
CA GLU A 541 4.51 49.47 56.69
C GLU A 541 5.87 49.12 57.32
N VAL A 542 6.51 48.05 56.85
CA VAL A 542 7.88 47.67 57.27
C VAL A 542 8.89 48.78 56.94
N GLN A 543 8.76 49.47 55.80
CA GLN A 543 9.61 50.61 55.46
C GLN A 543 9.39 51.82 56.40
N LEU A 544 8.13 52.15 56.74
CA LEU A 544 7.80 53.22 57.70
C LEU A 544 8.35 52.92 59.11
N LEU A 545 8.20 51.68 59.58
CA LEU A 545 8.76 51.23 60.86
C LEU A 545 10.30 51.34 60.88
N ARG A 546 10.98 50.99 59.77
CA ARG A 546 12.43 51.17 59.61
C ARG A 546 12.86 52.64 59.66
N ILE A 547 12.04 53.58 59.17
CA ILE A 547 12.31 55.02 59.26
C ILE A 547 12.15 55.52 60.70
N SER A 548 11.07 55.14 61.38
CA SER A 548 10.83 55.48 62.79
C SER A 548 11.97 55.00 63.70
N PHE A 549 12.45 53.77 63.49
CA PHE A 549 13.59 53.21 64.23
C PHE A 549 14.89 54.03 64.05
N ARG A 550 15.15 54.55 62.84
CA ARG A 550 16.32 55.43 62.59
C ARG A 550 16.22 56.74 63.39
N GLN A 551 15.05 57.38 63.41
CA GLN A 551 14.82 58.63 64.16
C GLN A 551 15.02 58.45 65.67
N GLN A 552 14.61 57.30 66.24
CA GLN A 552 14.86 57.00 67.66
C GLN A 552 16.36 56.79 67.93
N LYS A 553 17.08 56.08 67.05
CA LYS A 553 18.54 55.90 67.15
C LYS A 553 19.31 57.24 67.09
N GLU A 554 18.77 58.23 66.39
CA GLU A 554 19.35 59.58 66.27
C GLU A 554 19.19 60.40 67.56
N LYS A 555 18.00 60.36 68.19
CA LYS A 555 17.77 60.98 69.50
C LYS A 555 18.67 60.43 70.60
N VAL A 556 18.98 59.13 70.57
CA VAL A 556 19.90 58.49 71.52
C VAL A 556 21.34 59.05 71.38
N LYS A 557 21.78 59.43 70.17
CA LYS A 557 23.08 60.10 69.98
C LYS A 557 23.11 61.50 70.60
N GLN A 558 22.07 62.29 70.36
CA GLN A 558 21.97 63.67 70.86
C GLN A 558 22.00 63.71 72.41
N LEU A 559 21.38 62.73 73.07
CA LEU A 559 21.45 62.57 74.53
C LEU A 559 22.85 62.21 75.04
N HIS A 560 23.67 61.52 74.23
CA HIS A 560 25.05 61.16 74.58
C HIS A 560 25.99 62.37 74.48
N GLU A 561 25.84 63.20 73.45
CA GLU A 561 26.62 64.43 73.23
C GLU A 561 26.39 65.47 74.35
N LEU A 562 25.14 65.65 74.80
CA LEU A 562 24.80 66.53 75.93
C LEU A 562 25.44 66.09 77.25
N LEU A 563 25.68 64.79 77.44
CA LEU A 563 26.26 64.24 78.66
C LEU A 563 27.77 64.57 78.74
N ILE A 564 28.48 64.49 77.61
CA ILE A 564 29.90 64.84 77.48
C ILE A 564 30.14 66.34 77.77
N LEU A 565 29.28 67.23 77.26
CA LEU A 565 29.40 68.67 77.50
C LEU A 565 29.31 69.03 79.00
N ARG A 566 28.39 68.39 79.72
CA ARG A 566 28.20 68.60 81.16
C ARG A 566 29.40 68.17 82.00
N GLU A 567 30.14 67.15 81.55
CA GLU A 567 31.36 66.68 82.22
C GLU A 567 32.55 67.64 82.03
N GLN A 568 32.58 68.39 80.92
CA GLN A 568 33.60 69.43 80.68
C GLN A 568 33.36 70.69 81.51
N GLU A 569 32.09 71.02 81.79
CA GLU A 569 31.70 72.20 82.56
C GLU A 569 32.18 72.10 84.02
N GLN A 570 32.01 70.94 84.65
CA GLN A 570 32.49 70.68 86.03
C GLN A 570 34.02 70.73 86.18
N ARG A 571 34.79 70.49 85.10
CA ARG A 571 36.26 70.58 85.15
C ARG A 571 36.74 72.04 85.23
N LYS A 572 35.99 73.00 84.67
CA LYS A 572 36.34 74.42 84.68
C LYS A 572 36.11 75.12 86.02
N GLU A 573 35.19 74.65 86.87
CA GLU A 573 35.00 75.22 88.22
C GLU A 573 36.21 74.97 89.14
N LEU A 574 36.91 73.84 88.95
CA LEU A 574 38.01 73.40 89.80
C LEU A 574 39.31 74.20 89.64
N GLU A 575 39.55 74.83 88.49
CA GLU A 575 40.79 75.58 88.20
C GLU A 575 40.84 76.98 88.85
N THR A 576 39.78 77.42 89.52
CA THR A 576 39.59 78.82 89.95
C THR A 576 40.14 79.19 91.33
N ARG A 577 40.95 78.32 91.98
CA ARG A 577 41.36 78.52 93.39
C ARG A 577 42.87 78.58 93.64
N VAL A 578 43.23 79.58 94.47
CA VAL A 578 44.56 79.94 95.02
C VAL A 578 45.39 80.87 94.12
N ALA A 579 45.67 82.07 94.63
CA ALA A 579 46.57 83.05 94.04
C ALA A 579 47.62 83.49 95.07
N LEU A 580 48.90 83.42 94.71
CA LEU A 580 50.03 83.95 95.45
C LEU A 580 51.02 84.52 94.43
N ASN A 581 50.96 85.83 94.19
CA ASN A 581 51.62 86.48 93.07
C ASN A 581 52.12 87.88 93.46
N GLY A 582 53.45 88.03 93.55
CA GLY A 582 54.12 89.34 93.51
C GLY A 582 54.49 89.70 92.06
N PRO A 583 54.63 90.98 91.71
CA PRO A 583 54.77 91.42 90.31
C PRO A 583 56.01 90.85 89.60
N GLU A 584 57.14 90.75 90.31
CA GLU A 584 58.39 90.18 89.77
C GLU A 584 58.28 88.68 89.50
N PHE A 585 57.53 87.95 90.34
CA PHE A 585 57.21 86.55 90.10
C PHE A 585 56.22 86.39 88.94
N GLN A 586 55.26 87.30 88.76
CA GLN A 586 54.33 87.28 87.63
C GLN A 586 55.03 87.57 86.29
N ASP A 587 55.99 88.49 86.23
CA ASP A 587 56.77 88.75 85.00
C ASP A 587 57.69 87.56 84.64
N ALA A 588 58.34 86.94 85.64
CA ALA A 588 59.13 85.72 85.43
C ALA A 588 58.25 84.52 85.01
N LEU A 589 57.12 84.31 85.71
CA LEU A 589 56.19 83.21 85.44
C LEU A 589 55.53 83.37 84.08
N SER A 590 55.03 84.55 83.73
CA SER A 590 54.42 84.81 82.41
C SER A 590 55.41 84.63 81.26
N LYS A 591 56.70 84.96 81.44
CA LYS A 591 57.73 84.73 80.43
C LYS A 591 58.07 83.24 80.24
N GLU A 592 58.02 82.41 81.28
CA GLU A 592 58.26 80.96 81.11
C GLU A 592 57.00 80.22 80.68
N VAL A 593 55.81 80.66 81.13
CA VAL A 593 54.51 80.21 80.61
C VAL A 593 54.42 80.49 79.12
N ALA A 594 54.69 81.71 78.65
CA ALA A 594 54.65 82.04 77.22
C ALA A 594 55.61 81.19 76.36
N LYS A 595 56.77 80.76 76.90
CA LYS A 595 57.67 79.82 76.20
C LYS A 595 57.10 78.41 76.13
N GLU A 596 56.51 77.89 77.20
CA GLU A 596 55.93 76.54 77.19
C GLU A 596 54.57 76.48 76.48
N GLU A 597 53.83 77.60 76.44
CA GLU A 597 52.68 77.84 75.55
C GLU A 597 53.13 77.81 74.09
N GLN A 598 54.19 78.55 73.71
CA GLN A 598 54.73 78.52 72.35
C GLN A 598 55.19 77.10 71.94
N ARG A 599 55.85 76.37 72.84
CA ARG A 599 56.20 74.95 72.63
C ARG A 599 54.97 74.06 72.51
N HIS A 600 53.93 74.28 73.30
CA HIS A 600 52.67 73.54 73.19
C HIS A 600 51.96 73.85 71.87
N GLU A 601 51.89 75.11 71.45
CA GLU A 601 51.30 75.50 70.17
C GLU A 601 52.03 74.85 68.99
N GLN A 602 53.37 74.77 69.06
CA GLN A 602 54.18 74.05 68.06
C GLN A 602 53.90 72.54 68.06
N ARG A 603 53.87 71.88 69.24
CA ARG A 603 53.49 70.45 69.34
C ARG A 603 52.06 70.21 68.85
N VAL A 604 51.13 71.12 69.13
CA VAL A 604 49.72 71.06 68.68
C VAL A 604 49.64 71.17 67.16
N LYS A 605 50.40 72.08 66.53
CA LYS A 605 50.50 72.16 65.06
C LYS A 605 51.06 70.88 64.46
N GLU A 606 52.15 70.34 65.02
CA GLU A 606 52.66 69.02 64.59
C GLU A 606 51.62 67.90 64.71
N PHE A 607 50.81 67.86 65.78
CA PHE A 607 49.75 66.86 65.94
C PHE A 607 48.57 67.11 64.99
N GLN A 608 48.24 68.36 64.68
CA GLN A 608 47.23 68.72 63.68
C GLN A 608 47.68 68.30 62.27
N GLU A 609 48.94 68.52 61.91
CA GLU A 609 49.54 68.05 60.65
C GLU A 609 49.56 66.52 60.57
N LYS A 610 50.00 65.84 61.64
CA LYS A 610 49.98 64.36 61.72
C LYS A 610 48.56 63.80 61.58
N ASN A 611 47.56 64.43 62.21
CA ASN A 611 46.15 64.05 62.07
C ASN A 611 45.60 64.35 60.67
N CYS A 612 46.00 65.46 60.03
CA CYS A 612 45.62 65.79 58.66
C CYS A 612 46.16 64.74 57.68
N MET A 613 47.45 64.42 57.77
CA MET A 613 48.10 63.37 56.97
C MET A 613 47.51 61.98 57.21
N LEU A 614 47.09 61.66 58.44
CA LEU A 614 46.45 60.39 58.76
C LEU A 614 45.02 60.31 58.22
N ASN A 615 44.23 61.39 58.35
CA ASN A 615 42.90 61.49 57.76
C ASN A 615 42.94 61.40 56.23
N GLN A 616 43.94 62.01 55.58
CA GLN A 616 44.14 61.88 54.14
C GLN A 616 44.41 60.42 53.74
N LYS A 617 45.31 59.72 54.43
CA LYS A 617 45.57 58.28 54.20
C LYS A 617 44.33 57.41 54.42
N TYR A 618 43.52 57.70 55.45
CA TYR A 618 42.25 56.99 55.66
C TYR A 618 41.26 57.23 54.51
N LYS A 619 41.22 58.44 53.96
CA LYS A 619 40.37 58.75 52.79
C LYS A 619 40.86 58.04 51.52
N GLU A 620 42.16 58.07 51.26
CA GLU A 620 42.80 57.35 50.14
C GLU A 620 42.45 55.84 50.21
N LEU A 621 42.56 55.23 51.40
CA LEU A 621 42.18 53.84 51.65
C LEU A 621 40.66 53.60 51.51
N GLU A 622 39.80 54.55 51.93
CA GLU A 622 38.34 54.42 51.73
C GLU A 622 37.97 54.45 50.24
N ASP A 623 38.62 55.32 49.45
CA ASP A 623 38.41 55.42 48.01
C ASP A 623 38.97 54.18 47.26
N GLU A 624 40.06 53.55 47.74
CA GLU A 624 40.49 52.22 47.30
C GLU A 624 39.45 51.13 47.59
N PHE A 625 38.89 51.06 48.81
CA PHE A 625 37.84 50.10 49.15
C PHE A 625 36.56 50.30 48.31
N ARG A 626 36.16 51.55 48.05
CA ARG A 626 35.03 51.89 47.17
C ARG A 626 35.29 51.43 45.73
N LEU A 627 36.52 51.60 45.23
CA LEU A 627 36.91 51.12 43.90
C LEU A 627 36.88 49.58 43.82
N ALA A 628 37.42 48.89 44.82
CA ALA A 628 37.40 47.43 44.91
C ALA A 628 35.97 46.88 44.94
N LEU A 629 35.08 47.45 45.77
CA LEU A 629 33.65 47.10 45.81
C LEU A 629 32.95 47.36 44.47
N THR A 630 33.32 48.44 43.75
CA THR A 630 32.77 48.76 42.43
C THR A 630 33.23 47.77 41.36
N ILE A 631 34.47 47.27 41.45
CA ILE A 631 34.99 46.22 40.55
C ILE A 631 34.29 44.90 40.84
N GLU A 632 34.16 44.49 42.10
CA GLU A 632 33.53 43.21 42.43
C GLU A 632 32.02 43.21 42.14
N ALA A 633 31.33 44.34 42.33
CA ALA A 633 29.94 44.50 41.91
C ALA A 633 29.75 44.37 40.38
N LYS A 634 30.72 44.80 39.56
CA LYS A 634 30.72 44.54 38.11
C LYS A 634 30.93 43.06 37.81
N ARG A 635 31.90 42.41 38.45
CA ARG A 635 32.16 40.96 38.28
C ARG A 635 30.96 40.11 38.68
N PHE A 636 30.26 40.44 39.76
CA PHE A 636 29.00 39.79 40.12
C PHE A 636 27.89 40.02 39.09
N LYS A 637 27.81 41.21 38.46
CA LYS A 637 26.85 41.50 37.39
C LYS A 637 27.17 40.71 36.11
N GLU A 638 28.43 40.65 35.72
CA GLU A 638 28.92 39.86 34.58
C GLU A 638 28.66 38.36 34.76
N VAL A 639 28.92 37.83 35.97
CA VAL A 639 28.60 36.44 36.33
C VAL A 639 27.10 36.19 36.33
N LYS A 640 26.28 37.12 36.85
CA LYS A 640 24.81 37.01 36.81
C LYS A 640 24.27 37.00 35.39
N GLU A 641 24.75 37.91 34.53
CA GLU A 641 24.35 37.96 33.11
C GLU A 641 24.79 36.69 32.37
N GLY A 642 25.96 36.13 32.70
CA GLY A 642 26.38 34.81 32.24
C GLY A 642 25.41 33.68 32.64
N PHE A 643 24.97 33.63 33.91
CA PHE A 643 23.98 32.66 34.37
C PHE A 643 22.59 32.85 33.73
N GLU A 644 22.15 34.10 33.54
CA GLU A 644 20.87 34.39 32.88
C GLU A 644 20.88 34.00 31.39
N ASN A 645 22.00 34.20 30.69
CA ASN A 645 22.20 33.72 29.32
C ASN A 645 22.21 32.18 29.25
N VAL A 646 23.00 31.50 30.10
CA VAL A 646 23.04 30.02 30.12
C VAL A 646 21.67 29.41 30.49
N ALA A 647 20.89 30.09 31.33
CA ALA A 647 19.51 29.68 31.62
C ALA A 647 18.58 29.85 30.41
N ALA A 648 18.75 30.90 29.60
CA ALA A 648 18.01 31.09 28.35
C ALA A 648 18.40 30.04 27.30
N ASP A 649 19.70 29.81 27.08
CA ASP A 649 20.23 28.77 26.18
C ASP A 649 19.68 27.39 26.55
N LEU A 650 19.64 27.06 27.85
CA LEU A 650 19.08 25.80 28.36
C LEU A 650 17.56 25.67 28.11
N VAL A 651 16.82 26.78 28.07
CA VAL A 651 15.39 26.78 27.70
C VAL A 651 15.21 26.62 26.19
N GLU A 652 16.05 27.26 25.36
CA GLU A 652 16.02 27.05 23.89
C GLU A 652 16.41 25.61 23.53
N HIS A 653 17.46 25.06 24.14
CA HIS A 653 17.84 23.66 23.95
C HIS A 653 16.76 22.69 24.41
N LYS A 654 16.03 22.96 25.50
CA LYS A 654 14.87 22.15 25.90
C LYS A 654 13.73 22.21 24.89
N ARG A 655 13.44 23.38 24.30
CA ARG A 655 12.44 23.49 23.22
C ARG A 655 12.88 22.72 21.97
N ALA A 656 14.13 22.88 21.54
CA ALA A 656 14.69 22.17 20.40
C ALA A 656 14.69 20.65 20.59
N LEU A 657 14.98 20.17 21.81
CA LEU A 657 14.94 18.74 22.16
C LEU A 657 13.50 18.20 22.12
N PHE A 658 12.52 18.94 22.64
CA PHE A 658 11.10 18.58 22.53
C PHE A 658 10.61 18.54 21.06
N GLU A 659 11.01 19.52 20.24
CA GLU A 659 10.72 19.52 18.80
C GLU A 659 11.39 18.37 18.04
N LEU A 660 12.53 17.87 18.52
CA LEU A 660 13.20 16.69 17.96
C LEU A 660 12.52 15.40 18.40
N GLU A 661 12.17 15.26 19.68
CA GLU A 661 11.38 14.13 20.19
C GLU A 661 10.02 14.01 19.47
N GLN A 662 9.37 15.14 19.16
CA GLN A 662 8.09 15.12 18.45
C GLN A 662 8.29 14.63 17.00
N LYS A 663 9.32 15.13 16.30
CA LYS A 663 9.68 14.66 14.95
C LYS A 663 10.13 13.20 14.93
N GLU A 664 10.76 12.71 16.00
CA GLU A 664 11.12 11.30 16.16
C GLU A 664 9.88 10.42 16.33
N LYS A 665 8.85 10.89 17.06
CA LYS A 665 7.55 10.22 17.18
C LYS A 665 6.79 10.21 15.86
N GLU A 666 6.75 11.34 15.13
CA GLU A 666 6.15 11.46 13.79
C GLU A 666 6.86 10.57 12.75
N MET A 667 8.19 10.52 12.79
CA MET A 667 9.00 9.59 11.99
C MET A 667 8.78 8.13 12.41
N GLY A 668 8.57 7.87 13.70
CA GLY A 668 8.25 6.55 14.24
C GLY A 668 6.92 6.01 13.71
N SER A 669 5.85 6.83 13.71
CA SER A 669 4.58 6.47 13.07
C SER A 669 4.75 6.25 11.56
N LEU A 670 5.45 7.14 10.85
CA LEU A 670 5.70 6.97 9.41
C LEU A 670 6.48 5.67 9.10
N ILE A 671 7.45 5.30 9.93
CA ILE A 671 8.17 4.03 9.82
C ILE A 671 7.25 2.84 10.12
N GLN A 672 6.33 2.96 11.08
CA GLN A 672 5.34 1.93 11.40
C GLN A 672 4.34 1.73 10.24
N ASP A 673 3.87 2.82 9.63
CA ASP A 673 2.94 2.79 8.49
C ASP A 673 3.62 2.22 7.24
N LEU A 674 4.83 2.69 6.91
CA LEU A 674 5.65 2.10 5.84
C LEU A 674 5.96 0.62 6.11
N THR A 675 6.17 0.22 7.37
CA THR A 675 6.35 -1.20 7.75
C THR A 675 5.06 -2.00 7.58
N SER A 676 3.89 -1.39 7.81
CA SER A 676 2.58 -2.00 7.55
C SER A 676 2.37 -2.23 6.05
N ILE A 677 2.60 -1.20 5.22
CA ILE A 677 2.51 -1.27 3.75
C ILE A 677 3.49 -2.31 3.19
N VAL A 678 4.72 -2.37 3.71
CA VAL A 678 5.72 -3.39 3.30
C VAL A 678 5.32 -4.80 3.75
N LYS A 679 4.62 -4.98 4.87
CA LYS A 679 4.04 -6.28 5.26
C LYS A 679 2.89 -6.66 4.33
N GLU A 680 1.96 -5.74 4.02
CA GLU A 680 0.85 -6.00 3.10
C GLU A 680 1.36 -6.36 1.70
N GLN A 681 2.29 -5.58 1.14
CA GLN A 681 2.87 -5.88 -0.16
C GLN A 681 3.64 -7.20 -0.16
N LYS A 682 4.33 -7.58 0.94
CA LYS A 682 4.93 -8.92 1.05
C LYS A 682 3.89 -10.04 1.06
N ALA A 683 2.77 -9.86 1.76
CA ALA A 683 1.67 -10.84 1.75
C ALA A 683 1.06 -10.97 0.35
N LYS A 684 0.77 -9.84 -0.32
CA LYS A 684 0.24 -9.78 -1.69
C LYS A 684 1.18 -10.37 -2.73
N ILE A 685 2.50 -10.17 -2.57
CA ILE A 685 3.53 -10.82 -3.40
C ILE A 685 3.55 -12.33 -3.12
N ALA A 686 3.48 -12.78 -1.86
CA ALA A 686 3.48 -14.20 -1.51
C ALA A 686 2.25 -14.93 -2.08
N GLU A 687 1.07 -14.30 -2.01
CA GLU A 687 -0.19 -14.78 -2.58
C GLU A 687 -0.12 -14.85 -4.12
N LEU A 688 0.42 -13.82 -4.78
CA LEU A 688 0.67 -13.83 -6.22
C LEU A 688 1.69 -14.91 -6.64
N THR A 689 2.76 -15.14 -5.87
CA THR A 689 3.69 -16.25 -6.15
C THR A 689 3.02 -17.61 -5.98
N LYS A 690 2.21 -17.80 -4.92
CA LYS A 690 1.47 -19.06 -4.71
C LYS A 690 0.46 -19.32 -5.84
N SER A 691 -0.30 -18.30 -6.26
CA SER A 691 -1.22 -18.42 -7.40
C SER A 691 -0.49 -18.77 -8.71
N ASN A 692 0.71 -18.22 -8.93
CA ASN A 692 1.53 -18.53 -10.09
C ASN A 692 2.18 -19.92 -10.01
N GLU A 693 2.55 -20.39 -8.81
CA GLU A 693 2.98 -21.78 -8.56
C GLU A 693 1.85 -22.78 -8.80
N GLU A 694 0.64 -22.48 -8.35
CA GLU A 694 -0.57 -23.27 -8.63
C GLU A 694 -0.90 -23.28 -10.14
N ALA A 695 -0.83 -22.13 -10.81
CA ALA A 695 -1.04 -22.02 -12.26
C ALA A 695 0.01 -22.81 -13.07
N THR A 696 1.30 -22.72 -12.69
CA THR A 696 2.38 -23.47 -13.36
C THR A 696 2.35 -24.96 -13.04
N ALA A 697 1.90 -25.37 -11.85
CA ALA A 697 1.63 -26.77 -11.53
C ALA A 697 0.48 -27.33 -12.38
N ASN A 698 -0.62 -26.59 -12.52
CA ASN A 698 -1.76 -26.96 -13.36
C ASN A 698 -1.37 -27.07 -14.84
N LEU A 699 -0.61 -26.10 -15.37
CA LEU A 699 -0.07 -26.16 -16.73
C LEU A 699 0.85 -27.38 -16.93
N LYS A 700 1.74 -27.66 -15.97
CA LYS A 700 2.66 -28.81 -16.02
C LYS A 700 1.92 -30.16 -15.95
N CYS A 701 0.85 -30.25 -15.15
CA CYS A 701 -0.05 -31.40 -15.14
C CYS A 701 -0.70 -31.59 -16.51
N ARG A 702 -1.23 -30.50 -17.10
CA ARG A 702 -1.84 -30.51 -18.43
C ARG A 702 -0.86 -30.87 -19.55
N THR A 703 0.42 -30.48 -19.44
CA THR A 703 1.48 -30.94 -20.35
C THR A 703 1.68 -32.45 -20.22
N GLY A 704 1.76 -32.99 -19.00
CA GLY A 704 1.89 -34.43 -18.77
C GLY A 704 0.70 -35.24 -19.32
N GLU A 705 -0.54 -34.75 -19.14
CA GLU A 705 -1.73 -35.34 -19.76
C GLU A 705 -1.58 -35.41 -21.29
N LEU A 706 -1.24 -34.28 -21.93
CA LEU A 706 -1.06 -34.22 -23.37
C LEU A 706 0.09 -35.11 -23.87
N GLU A 707 1.19 -35.22 -23.12
CA GLU A 707 2.29 -36.16 -23.40
C GLU A 707 1.82 -37.62 -23.35
N THR A 708 0.99 -38.01 -22.38
CA THR A 708 0.42 -39.37 -22.33
C THR A 708 -0.50 -39.67 -23.50
N VAL A 709 -1.39 -38.74 -23.88
CA VAL A 709 -2.28 -38.89 -25.05
C VAL A 709 -1.46 -38.99 -26.35
N ILE A 710 -0.40 -38.19 -26.49
CA ILE A 710 0.53 -38.26 -27.64
C ILE A 710 1.24 -39.62 -27.70
N GLU A 711 1.60 -40.23 -26.56
CA GLU A 711 2.24 -41.55 -26.53
C GLU A 711 1.24 -42.68 -26.83
N GLU A 712 0.00 -42.59 -26.34
CA GLU A 712 -1.07 -43.51 -26.74
C GLU A 712 -1.33 -43.46 -28.25
N ASP A 713 -1.38 -42.27 -28.85
CA ASP A 713 -1.66 -42.10 -30.28
C ASP A 713 -0.52 -42.60 -31.16
N LYS A 714 0.75 -42.52 -30.70
CA LYS A 714 1.87 -43.24 -31.33
C LYS A 714 1.64 -44.76 -31.31
N GLN A 715 1.20 -45.32 -30.18
CA GLN A 715 0.93 -46.76 -30.06
C GLN A 715 -0.22 -47.19 -30.99
N LYS A 716 -1.32 -46.42 -31.04
CA LYS A 716 -2.44 -46.61 -31.97
C LYS A 716 -1.96 -46.56 -33.43
N ALA A 717 -1.09 -45.61 -33.79
CA ALA A 717 -0.52 -45.49 -35.13
C ALA A 717 0.36 -46.69 -35.53
N VAL A 718 1.20 -47.19 -34.61
CA VAL A 718 2.00 -48.41 -34.82
C VAL A 718 1.09 -49.63 -35.02
N GLN A 719 0.01 -49.74 -34.25
CA GLN A 719 -0.95 -50.84 -34.37
C GLN A 719 -1.74 -50.77 -35.69
N ILE A 720 -2.09 -49.58 -36.17
CA ILE A 720 -2.68 -49.35 -37.50
C ILE A 720 -1.72 -49.80 -38.62
N GLU A 721 -0.43 -49.50 -38.52
CA GLU A 721 0.58 -49.98 -39.50
C GLU A 721 0.77 -51.50 -39.46
N LEU A 722 0.58 -52.14 -38.31
CA LEU A 722 0.57 -53.60 -38.22
C LEU A 722 -0.66 -54.18 -38.95
N LEU A 723 -1.85 -53.65 -38.65
CA LEU A 723 -3.12 -54.09 -39.26
C LEU A 723 -3.16 -53.84 -40.78
N LYS A 724 -2.56 -52.76 -41.29
CA LYS A 724 -2.39 -52.53 -42.73
C LYS A 724 -1.58 -53.65 -43.40
N LYS A 725 -0.50 -54.12 -42.77
CA LYS A 725 0.33 -55.22 -43.29
C LYS A 725 -0.40 -56.55 -43.27
N GLU A 726 -1.26 -56.79 -42.28
CA GLU A 726 -2.11 -57.99 -42.22
C GLU A 726 -3.23 -57.95 -43.26
N ASN A 727 -3.91 -56.80 -43.41
CA ASN A 727 -4.91 -56.61 -44.46
C ASN A 727 -4.30 -56.80 -45.87
N GLY A 728 -3.08 -56.30 -46.10
CA GLY A 728 -2.34 -56.55 -47.34
C GLY A 728 -2.13 -58.04 -47.65
N LYS A 729 -1.74 -58.84 -46.63
CA LYS A 729 -1.61 -60.30 -46.77
C LYS A 729 -2.96 -60.97 -47.08
N LEU A 730 -4.03 -60.56 -46.40
CA LEU A 730 -5.38 -61.10 -46.61
C LEU A 730 -5.90 -60.77 -48.02
N ILE A 731 -5.64 -59.56 -48.54
CA ILE A 731 -5.97 -59.18 -49.93
C ILE A 731 -5.20 -60.06 -50.93
N SER A 732 -3.91 -60.32 -50.72
CA SER A 732 -3.13 -61.24 -51.57
C SER A 732 -3.62 -62.70 -51.51
N GLN A 733 -4.16 -63.14 -50.37
CA GLN A 733 -4.79 -64.47 -50.26
C GLN A 733 -6.14 -64.53 -50.96
N LEU A 734 -6.95 -63.47 -50.88
CA LEU A 734 -8.23 -63.37 -51.60
C LEU A 734 -8.04 -63.40 -53.11
N THR A 735 -7.14 -62.59 -53.67
CA THR A 735 -6.92 -62.57 -55.14
C THR A 735 -6.38 -63.91 -55.66
N ALA A 736 -5.61 -64.66 -54.86
CA ALA A 736 -5.20 -66.01 -55.19
C ALA A 736 -6.40 -67.00 -55.21
N GLN A 737 -7.34 -66.88 -54.28
CA GLN A 737 -8.57 -67.71 -54.25
C GLN A 737 -9.54 -67.35 -55.38
N GLU A 738 -9.69 -66.07 -55.73
CA GLU A 738 -10.52 -65.62 -56.85
C GLU A 738 -10.05 -66.23 -58.19
N SER A 739 -8.73 -66.31 -58.41
CA SER A 739 -8.14 -66.97 -59.59
C SER A 739 -8.50 -68.46 -59.68
N VAL A 740 -8.54 -69.19 -58.55
CA VAL A 740 -8.98 -70.60 -58.51
C VAL A 740 -10.48 -70.72 -58.81
N ILE A 741 -11.30 -69.83 -58.25
CA ILE A 741 -12.74 -69.79 -58.47
C ILE A 741 -13.07 -69.55 -59.95
N ASP A 742 -12.33 -68.68 -60.65
CA ASP A 742 -12.56 -68.40 -62.07
C ASP A 742 -12.16 -69.57 -62.99
N GLY A 743 -11.15 -70.37 -62.61
CA GLY A 743 -10.86 -71.65 -63.26
C GLY A 743 -12.05 -72.62 -63.18
N LEU A 744 -12.59 -72.83 -61.97
CA LEU A 744 -13.74 -73.72 -61.74
C LEU A 744 -15.03 -73.24 -62.45
N LYS A 745 -15.23 -71.91 -62.58
CA LYS A 745 -16.32 -71.35 -63.39
C LYS A 745 -16.17 -71.70 -64.88
N MET A 746 -14.94 -71.71 -65.40
CA MET A 746 -14.67 -72.04 -66.80
C MET A 746 -14.93 -73.51 -67.09
N GLU A 747 -14.54 -74.42 -66.19
CA GLU A 747 -14.89 -75.85 -66.29
C GLU A 747 -16.41 -76.07 -66.32
N ARG A 748 -17.15 -75.49 -65.35
CA ARG A 748 -18.63 -75.59 -65.30
C ARG A 748 -19.32 -75.19 -66.61
N LYS A 749 -18.74 -74.22 -67.34
CA LYS A 749 -19.29 -73.76 -68.63
C LYS A 749 -19.20 -74.82 -69.72
N ILE A 750 -18.17 -75.68 -69.71
CA ILE A 750 -17.96 -76.74 -70.71
C ILE A 750 -19.02 -77.84 -70.54
N TRP A 751 -19.16 -78.38 -69.33
CA TRP A 751 -20.18 -79.38 -68.98
C TRP A 751 -21.63 -78.94 -69.33
N GLY A 752 -21.90 -77.64 -69.23
CA GLY A 752 -23.21 -77.07 -69.59
C GLY A 752 -23.55 -77.14 -71.09
N GLN A 753 -22.57 -77.27 -71.97
CA GLN A 753 -22.79 -77.37 -73.43
C GLN A 753 -23.07 -78.82 -73.87
N GLU A 754 -22.49 -79.81 -73.20
CA GLU A 754 -22.66 -81.24 -73.53
C GLU A 754 -24.07 -81.73 -73.16
N LEU A 755 -24.57 -81.35 -71.98
CA LEU A 755 -25.92 -81.68 -71.51
C LEU A 755 -27.03 -81.16 -72.46
N ALA A 756 -26.81 -80.02 -73.11
CA ALA A 756 -27.77 -79.42 -74.02
C ALA A 756 -27.99 -80.24 -75.31
N GLN A 757 -26.99 -81.02 -75.76
CA GLN A 757 -27.12 -81.83 -76.98
C GLN A 757 -27.99 -83.09 -76.78
N GLN A 758 -28.09 -83.62 -75.56
CA GLN A 758 -28.82 -84.86 -75.29
C GLN A 758 -30.35 -84.67 -75.23
N GLY A 759 -30.82 -83.49 -74.82
CA GLY A 759 -32.26 -83.23 -74.60
C GLY A 759 -33.12 -83.21 -75.87
N ALA A 760 -32.54 -83.00 -77.05
CA ALA A 760 -33.28 -82.84 -78.31
C ALA A 760 -33.98 -84.13 -78.79
N HIS A 761 -33.52 -85.31 -78.36
CA HIS A 761 -33.87 -86.58 -79.02
C HIS A 761 -35.14 -87.26 -78.48
N LEU A 762 -35.73 -86.74 -77.39
CA LEU A 762 -36.83 -87.39 -76.64
C LEU A 762 -38.23 -86.77 -76.86
N ALA A 763 -38.33 -85.65 -77.59
CA ALA A 763 -39.60 -84.92 -77.73
C ALA A 763 -40.59 -85.55 -78.72
N GLN A 764 -40.16 -86.50 -79.56
CA GLN A 764 -40.89 -86.90 -80.78
C GLN A 764 -42.01 -87.93 -80.55
N ASP A 765 -41.93 -88.76 -79.50
CA ASP A 765 -42.85 -89.92 -79.34
C ASP A 765 -44.16 -89.62 -78.60
N ARG A 766 -44.29 -88.47 -77.93
CA ARG A 766 -45.42 -88.18 -77.03
C ARG A 766 -46.78 -88.03 -77.74
N GLY A 767 -46.81 -87.54 -78.98
CA GLY A 767 -48.02 -87.06 -79.65
C GLY A 767 -49.09 -88.11 -80.03
N LYS A 768 -48.90 -89.40 -79.74
CA LYS A 768 -49.81 -90.49 -80.20
C LYS A 768 -50.85 -90.95 -79.18
N LEU A 769 -50.82 -90.45 -77.94
CA LEU A 769 -51.69 -90.96 -76.85
C LEU A 769 -52.85 -90.04 -76.47
N GLU A 770 -52.81 -88.75 -76.83
CA GLU A 770 -53.73 -87.74 -76.28
C GLU A 770 -55.12 -87.78 -76.96
N ALA A 771 -55.23 -88.29 -78.20
CA ALA A 771 -56.46 -88.35 -79.01
C ALA A 771 -57.51 -89.40 -78.60
N LYS A 772 -57.47 -89.91 -77.35
CA LYS A 772 -58.36 -91.01 -76.89
C LYS A 772 -59.13 -90.72 -75.59
N ILE A 773 -59.00 -89.51 -75.04
CA ILE A 773 -59.62 -89.11 -73.76
C ILE A 773 -60.88 -88.25 -73.96
N GLU A 774 -61.00 -87.57 -75.10
CA GLU A 774 -61.95 -86.47 -75.35
C GLU A 774 -63.43 -86.86 -75.17
N VAL A 775 -63.81 -88.08 -75.56
CA VAL A 775 -65.22 -88.52 -75.71
C VAL A 775 -66.00 -88.66 -74.38
N LEU A 776 -65.32 -88.86 -73.24
CA LEU A 776 -65.98 -89.13 -71.95
C LEU A 776 -66.21 -87.87 -71.08
N THR A 777 -65.84 -86.69 -71.57
CA THR A 777 -65.78 -85.47 -70.73
C THR A 777 -67.13 -84.75 -70.59
N ASN A 778 -67.96 -84.80 -71.63
CA ASN A 778 -69.03 -83.82 -71.87
C ASN A 778 -70.25 -83.95 -70.95
N GLU A 779 -70.44 -85.09 -70.28
CA GLU A 779 -71.59 -85.35 -69.41
C GLU A 779 -71.40 -84.82 -67.97
N VAL A 780 -70.14 -84.63 -67.54
CA VAL A 780 -69.79 -84.14 -66.20
C VAL A 780 -69.91 -82.61 -66.07
N GLU A 781 -70.01 -81.89 -67.19
CA GLU A 781 -69.86 -80.43 -67.22
C GLU A 781 -71.09 -79.67 -66.66
N MET A 782 -72.31 -80.16 -66.92
CA MET A 782 -73.54 -79.42 -66.58
C MET A 782 -73.75 -79.23 -65.08
N LEU A 783 -73.44 -80.24 -64.25
CA LEU A 783 -73.66 -80.19 -62.80
C LEU A 783 -72.57 -79.41 -62.04
N LYS A 784 -71.43 -79.09 -62.66
CA LYS A 784 -70.41 -78.23 -62.04
C LYS A 784 -70.81 -76.75 -62.05
N LYS A 785 -71.38 -76.27 -63.17
CA LYS A 785 -71.60 -74.83 -63.44
C LYS A 785 -72.39 -74.07 -62.37
N GLN A 786 -73.34 -74.72 -61.67
CA GLN A 786 -74.06 -74.06 -60.57
C GLN A 786 -73.21 -73.90 -59.30
N LYS A 787 -72.43 -74.93 -58.94
CA LYS A 787 -71.60 -74.94 -57.71
C LYS A 787 -70.37 -74.04 -57.83
N GLU A 788 -69.94 -73.75 -59.04
CA GLU A 788 -68.81 -72.88 -59.34
C GLU A 788 -69.16 -71.40 -59.09
N GLN A 789 -70.38 -70.96 -59.44
CA GLN A 789 -70.86 -69.58 -59.24
C GLN A 789 -70.93 -69.16 -57.76
N ASP A 790 -71.40 -70.05 -56.88
CA ASP A 790 -71.42 -69.79 -55.43
C ASP A 790 -69.99 -69.73 -54.85
N SER A 791 -69.11 -70.62 -55.33
CA SER A 791 -67.68 -70.63 -54.95
C SER A 791 -66.97 -69.34 -55.35
N ASP A 792 -67.21 -68.83 -56.57
CA ASP A 792 -66.66 -67.56 -57.02
C ASP A 792 -67.23 -66.35 -56.29
N THR A 793 -68.52 -66.39 -55.95
CA THR A 793 -69.14 -65.35 -55.11
C THR A 793 -68.51 -65.29 -53.71
N ILE A 794 -68.10 -66.44 -53.15
CA ILE A 794 -67.37 -66.50 -51.88
C ILE A 794 -65.90 -66.05 -52.07
N ARG A 795 -65.22 -66.47 -53.14
CA ARG A 795 -63.84 -66.02 -53.45
C ARG A 795 -63.75 -64.50 -53.62
N ILE A 796 -64.72 -63.89 -54.30
CA ILE A 796 -64.79 -62.43 -54.47
C ILE A 796 -65.00 -61.74 -53.11
N LYS A 797 -65.87 -62.26 -52.24
CA LYS A 797 -66.09 -61.71 -50.89
C LYS A 797 -64.85 -61.84 -50.01
N ASN A 798 -64.16 -62.98 -50.01
CA ASN A 798 -62.90 -63.13 -49.27
C ASN A 798 -61.84 -62.15 -49.78
N LYS A 799 -61.66 -62.03 -51.11
CA LYS A 799 -60.72 -61.07 -51.67
C LYS A 799 -61.04 -59.62 -51.27
N ILE A 800 -62.32 -59.23 -51.22
CA ILE A 800 -62.72 -57.91 -50.74
C ILE A 800 -62.35 -57.70 -49.27
N VAL A 801 -62.46 -58.74 -48.42
CA VAL A 801 -62.02 -58.70 -47.01
C VAL A 801 -60.50 -58.64 -46.90
N ASP A 802 -59.76 -59.34 -47.76
CA ASP A 802 -58.29 -59.28 -47.82
C ASP A 802 -57.83 -57.88 -48.25
N ASP A 803 -58.40 -57.32 -49.33
CA ASP A 803 -58.13 -55.97 -49.83
C ASP A 803 -58.49 -54.89 -48.79
N GLN A 804 -59.57 -55.08 -48.00
CA GLN A 804 -59.93 -54.23 -46.88
C GLN A 804 -58.93 -54.34 -45.71
N THR A 805 -58.51 -55.55 -45.36
CA THR A 805 -57.54 -55.83 -44.28
C THR A 805 -56.18 -55.23 -44.60
N GLU A 806 -55.73 -55.38 -45.84
CA GLU A 806 -54.53 -54.75 -46.39
C GLU A 806 -54.64 -53.21 -46.41
N THR A 807 -55.82 -52.66 -46.71
CA THR A 807 -56.06 -51.22 -46.61
C THR A 807 -55.96 -50.73 -45.16
N ILE A 808 -56.50 -51.47 -44.19
CA ILE A 808 -56.37 -51.18 -42.76
C ILE A 808 -54.91 -51.26 -42.31
N ARG A 809 -54.14 -52.24 -42.80
CA ARG A 809 -52.70 -52.37 -42.52
C ARG A 809 -51.93 -51.13 -42.99
N ARG A 810 -52.11 -50.69 -44.24
CA ARG A 810 -51.48 -49.48 -44.78
C ARG A 810 -51.88 -48.20 -44.03
N LEU A 811 -53.14 -48.08 -43.61
CA LEU A 811 -53.59 -46.97 -42.77
C LEU A 811 -52.92 -46.96 -41.39
N LYS A 812 -52.76 -48.14 -40.76
CA LYS A 812 -52.05 -48.29 -39.49
C LYS A 812 -50.55 -47.97 -39.61
N GLU A 813 -49.91 -48.39 -40.70
CA GLU A 813 -48.51 -48.08 -41.01
C GLU A 813 -48.31 -46.57 -41.26
N GLY A 814 -49.19 -45.93 -42.04
CA GLY A 814 -49.17 -44.48 -42.24
C GLY A 814 -49.42 -43.67 -40.95
N LEU A 815 -50.20 -44.21 -40.01
CA LEU A 815 -50.45 -43.59 -38.70
C LEU A 815 -49.23 -43.78 -37.76
N GLN A 816 -48.60 -44.95 -37.74
CA GLN A 816 -47.33 -45.15 -37.02
C GLN A 816 -46.19 -44.27 -37.56
N GLU A 817 -46.13 -44.03 -38.88
CA GLU A 817 -45.12 -43.14 -39.45
C GLU A 817 -45.38 -41.67 -39.08
N LYS A 818 -46.66 -41.25 -39.04
CA LYS A 818 -47.07 -39.94 -38.48
C LYS A 818 -46.65 -39.80 -37.02
N ASP A 819 -46.87 -40.83 -36.19
CA ASP A 819 -46.47 -40.82 -34.77
C ASP A 819 -44.94 -40.70 -34.60
N LYS A 820 -44.14 -41.40 -35.41
CA LYS A 820 -42.68 -41.22 -35.43
C LYS A 820 -42.30 -39.79 -35.82
N GLN A 821 -42.94 -39.24 -36.85
CA GLN A 821 -42.62 -37.92 -37.37
C GLN A 821 -42.98 -36.81 -36.38
N ILE A 822 -44.08 -36.97 -35.63
CA ILE A 822 -44.44 -36.10 -34.49
C ILE A 822 -43.42 -36.21 -33.36
N ARG A 823 -42.92 -37.41 -33.02
CA ARG A 823 -41.86 -37.59 -32.02
C ARG A 823 -40.56 -36.91 -32.43
N LYS A 824 -40.12 -37.11 -33.67
CA LYS A 824 -38.91 -36.47 -34.22
C LYS A 824 -39.03 -34.94 -34.17
N GLN A 825 -40.18 -34.39 -34.55
CA GLN A 825 -40.44 -32.94 -34.42
C GLN A 825 -40.48 -32.48 -32.95
N HIS A 826 -40.90 -33.33 -32.01
CA HIS A 826 -40.83 -33.00 -30.58
C HIS A 826 -39.40 -33.01 -30.04
N GLU A 827 -38.54 -33.93 -30.48
CA GLU A 827 -37.11 -33.96 -30.16
C GLU A 827 -36.39 -32.75 -30.77
N GLU A 828 -36.60 -32.47 -32.06
CA GLU A 828 -36.05 -31.28 -32.76
C GLU A 828 -36.43 -29.96 -32.06
N ASN A 829 -37.69 -29.81 -31.62
CA ASN A 829 -38.12 -28.63 -30.86
C ASN A 829 -37.52 -28.60 -29.44
N LEU A 830 -37.32 -29.74 -28.78
CA LEU A 830 -36.72 -29.81 -27.44
C LEU A 830 -35.22 -29.49 -27.48
N GLU A 831 -34.52 -29.90 -28.54
CA GLU A 831 -33.12 -29.56 -28.79
C GLU A 831 -32.96 -28.08 -29.12
N ALA A 832 -33.82 -27.52 -29.99
CA ALA A 832 -33.86 -26.08 -30.24
C ALA A 832 -34.15 -25.27 -28.97
N GLN A 833 -35.07 -25.71 -28.11
CA GLN A 833 -35.35 -25.05 -26.84
C GLN A 833 -34.16 -25.09 -25.89
N LYS A 834 -33.43 -26.21 -25.79
CA LYS A 834 -32.19 -26.30 -25.01
C LYS A 834 -31.10 -25.38 -25.54
N PHE A 835 -30.95 -25.31 -26.87
CA PHE A 835 -29.97 -24.43 -27.52
C PHE A 835 -30.24 -22.95 -27.20
N PHE A 836 -31.50 -22.50 -27.29
CA PHE A 836 -31.86 -21.13 -26.91
C PHE A 836 -31.71 -20.87 -25.41
N GLN A 837 -31.92 -21.87 -24.54
CA GLN A 837 -31.64 -21.72 -23.11
C GLN A 837 -30.15 -21.50 -22.86
N VAL A 838 -29.28 -22.32 -23.45
CA VAL A 838 -27.82 -22.14 -23.32
C VAL A 838 -27.37 -20.77 -23.83
N GLN A 839 -27.92 -20.28 -24.95
CA GLN A 839 -27.61 -18.93 -25.43
C GLN A 839 -28.11 -17.81 -24.50
N LEU A 840 -29.23 -18.01 -23.79
CA LEU A 840 -29.70 -17.05 -22.78
C LEU A 840 -28.80 -17.09 -21.53
N ASP A 841 -28.36 -18.28 -21.11
CA ASP A 841 -27.48 -18.46 -19.96
C ASP A 841 -26.07 -17.88 -20.26
N GLU A 842 -25.53 -18.09 -21.47
CA GLU A 842 -24.30 -17.44 -21.96
C GLU A 842 -24.41 -15.91 -21.97
N LYS A 843 -25.54 -15.35 -22.42
CA LYS A 843 -25.76 -13.89 -22.43
C LYS A 843 -26.06 -13.31 -21.06
N ALA A 844 -26.59 -14.09 -20.11
CA ALA A 844 -26.65 -13.70 -18.71
C ALA A 844 -25.24 -13.59 -18.12
N ALA A 845 -24.37 -14.59 -18.36
CA ALA A 845 -22.99 -14.59 -17.89
C ALA A 845 -22.16 -13.44 -18.49
N GLU A 846 -22.31 -13.12 -19.79
CA GLU A 846 -21.68 -11.94 -20.41
C GLU A 846 -22.12 -10.63 -19.75
N LEU A 847 -23.40 -10.49 -19.39
CA LEU A 847 -23.92 -9.30 -18.71
C LEU A 847 -23.42 -9.19 -17.27
N GLU A 848 -23.34 -10.31 -16.55
CA GLU A 848 -22.83 -10.36 -15.18
C GLU A 848 -21.33 -10.03 -15.14
N GLU A 849 -20.52 -10.57 -16.06
CA GLU A 849 -19.09 -10.21 -16.19
C GLU A 849 -18.91 -8.72 -16.58
N LEU A 850 -19.82 -8.14 -17.37
CA LEU A 850 -19.80 -6.71 -17.70
C LEU A 850 -20.22 -5.82 -16.51
N MET A 851 -21.18 -6.25 -15.69
CA MET A 851 -21.55 -5.56 -14.44
C MET A 851 -20.39 -5.59 -13.44
N GLU A 852 -19.77 -6.76 -13.23
CA GLU A 852 -18.63 -6.92 -12.32
C GLU A 852 -17.37 -6.16 -12.79
N LYS A 853 -17.26 -5.86 -14.09
CA LYS A 853 -16.26 -4.92 -14.65
C LYS A 853 -16.63 -3.45 -14.43
N LEU A 854 -17.92 -3.11 -14.50
CA LEU A 854 -18.42 -1.76 -14.28
C LEU A 854 -18.32 -1.34 -12.80
N GLU A 855 -18.62 -2.27 -11.88
CA GLU A 855 -18.50 -2.04 -10.44
C GLU A 855 -17.05 -1.77 -10.05
N ARG A 856 -16.09 -2.62 -10.46
CA ARG A 856 -14.65 -2.38 -10.25
C ARG A 856 -14.14 -1.07 -10.85
N GLN A 857 -14.75 -0.59 -11.95
CA GLN A 857 -14.42 0.73 -12.51
C GLN A 857 -15.03 1.88 -11.70
N ASN A 858 -16.20 1.71 -11.09
CA ASN A 858 -16.79 2.69 -10.18
C ASN A 858 -16.05 2.74 -8.83
N GLU A 859 -15.68 1.59 -8.25
CA GLU A 859 -14.84 1.51 -7.05
C GLU A 859 -13.54 2.28 -7.26
N ARG A 860 -12.77 1.92 -8.29
CA ARG A 860 -11.51 2.58 -8.63
C ARG A 860 -11.66 4.07 -8.97
N LYS A 861 -12.79 4.48 -9.54
CA LYS A 861 -13.09 5.90 -9.79
C LYS A 861 -13.30 6.65 -8.47
N GLU A 862 -13.96 6.05 -7.49
CA GLU A 862 -14.22 6.67 -6.20
C GLU A 862 -12.96 6.65 -5.29
N GLU A 863 -12.12 5.60 -5.36
CA GLU A 863 -10.75 5.59 -4.82
C GLU A 863 -9.93 6.77 -5.37
N LEU A 864 -9.90 6.94 -6.70
CA LEU A 864 -9.18 8.03 -7.37
C LEU A 864 -9.74 9.42 -7.02
N LYS A 865 -11.02 9.50 -6.68
CA LYS A 865 -11.66 10.74 -6.23
C LYS A 865 -11.30 11.06 -4.77
N GLN A 866 -11.29 10.06 -3.87
CA GLN A 866 -10.81 10.23 -2.49
C GLN A 866 -9.34 10.66 -2.47
N LEU A 867 -8.48 9.97 -3.25
CA LEU A 867 -7.08 10.36 -3.43
C LEU A 867 -6.90 11.77 -4.01
N LEU A 868 -7.82 12.24 -4.86
CA LEU A 868 -7.78 13.61 -5.38
C LEU A 868 -8.16 14.62 -4.30
N GLU A 869 -9.20 14.35 -3.51
CA GLU A 869 -9.68 15.22 -2.42
C GLU A 869 -8.65 15.29 -1.26
N GLU A 870 -8.01 14.18 -0.91
CA GLU A 870 -6.83 14.14 -0.02
C GLU A 870 -5.69 15.03 -0.54
N LYS A 871 -5.39 14.96 -1.84
CA LYS A 871 -4.32 15.79 -2.44
C LYS A 871 -4.70 17.25 -2.60
N GLU A 872 -5.98 17.60 -2.71
CA GLU A 872 -6.42 18.99 -2.63
C GLU A 872 -6.25 19.56 -1.22
N VAL A 873 -6.55 18.77 -0.17
CA VAL A 873 -6.29 19.14 1.24
C VAL A 873 -4.79 19.31 1.51
N GLU A 874 -3.94 18.35 1.12
CA GLU A 874 -2.47 18.48 1.25
C GLU A 874 -1.95 19.75 0.56
N LEU A 875 -2.48 20.09 -0.62
CA LEU A 875 -2.06 21.24 -1.40
C LEU A 875 -2.50 22.56 -0.72
N ASP A 876 -3.67 22.61 -0.11
CA ASP A 876 -4.11 23.76 0.69
C ASP A 876 -3.33 23.90 2.02
N ASP A 877 -2.99 22.81 2.69
CA ASP A 877 -2.08 22.85 3.85
C ASP A 877 -0.68 23.32 3.47
N ILE A 878 -0.15 22.90 2.31
CA ILE A 878 1.12 23.42 1.78
C ILE A 878 1.01 24.92 1.43
N LYS A 879 -0.11 25.40 0.85
CA LYS A 879 -0.37 26.84 0.65
C LYS A 879 -0.39 27.59 1.99
N ASN A 880 -1.06 27.04 3.01
CA ASN A 880 -1.19 27.63 4.34
C ASN A 880 0.16 27.72 5.06
N ALA A 881 0.94 26.63 5.05
CA ALA A 881 2.30 26.59 5.58
C ALA A 881 3.22 27.58 4.86
N HIS A 882 3.18 27.64 3.53
CA HIS A 882 3.94 28.62 2.74
C HIS A 882 3.51 30.07 3.02
N SER A 883 2.22 30.32 3.23
CA SER A 883 1.67 31.63 3.63
C SER A 883 2.15 32.06 5.02
N ALA A 884 2.15 31.12 5.99
CA ALA A 884 2.69 31.35 7.33
C ALA A 884 4.21 31.61 7.30
N LEU A 885 4.97 30.81 6.54
CA LEU A 885 6.41 31.00 6.35
C LEU A 885 6.71 32.36 5.70
N LYS A 886 5.93 32.78 4.70
CA LYS A 886 6.05 34.09 4.05
C LYS A 886 5.82 35.24 5.03
N LYS A 887 4.82 35.13 5.92
CA LYS A 887 4.61 36.10 7.01
C LYS A 887 5.78 36.13 8.00
N GLN A 888 6.34 34.98 8.37
CA GLN A 888 7.54 34.92 9.22
C GLN A 888 8.77 35.55 8.55
N TRP A 889 8.98 35.32 7.24
CA TRP A 889 10.05 35.97 6.49
C TRP A 889 9.86 37.49 6.37
N GLN A 890 8.63 37.98 6.20
CA GLN A 890 8.32 39.41 6.26
C GLN A 890 8.62 40.00 7.65
N GLY A 891 8.28 39.28 8.74
CA GLY A 891 8.64 39.68 10.10
C GLY A 891 10.16 39.72 10.34
N LYS A 892 10.89 38.70 9.90
CA LYS A 892 12.37 38.67 9.95
C LYS A 892 12.99 39.79 9.10
N GLY A 893 12.44 40.09 7.93
CA GLY A 893 12.85 41.23 7.10
C GLY A 893 12.65 42.57 7.81
N ALA A 894 11.50 42.79 8.46
CA ALA A 894 11.26 44.00 9.25
C ALA A 894 12.22 44.14 10.43
N LEU A 895 12.53 43.04 11.13
CA LEU A 895 13.54 43.03 12.21
C LEU A 895 14.96 43.31 11.67
N LEU A 896 15.33 42.76 10.51
CA LEU A 896 16.61 43.07 9.86
C LEU A 896 16.70 44.56 9.51
N SER A 897 15.66 45.16 8.91
CA SER A 897 15.66 46.60 8.62
C SER A 897 15.69 47.47 9.89
N GLN A 898 15.10 47.03 11.01
CA GLN A 898 15.26 47.71 12.30
C GLN A 898 16.70 47.62 12.83
N LEU A 899 17.34 46.46 12.72
CA LEU A 899 18.75 46.26 13.08
C LEU A 899 19.70 47.06 12.16
N GLU A 900 19.43 47.14 10.85
CA GLU A 900 20.16 47.99 9.91
C GLU A 900 20.09 49.47 10.30
N VAL A 901 18.91 49.96 10.68
CA VAL A 901 18.72 51.33 11.19
C VAL A 901 19.48 51.55 12.51
N GLN A 902 19.42 50.61 13.45
CA GLN A 902 20.18 50.70 14.71
C GLN A 902 21.70 50.68 14.48
N VAL A 903 22.20 49.79 13.61
CA VAL A 903 23.62 49.73 13.22
C VAL A 903 24.05 51.01 12.51
N LYS A 904 23.18 51.61 11.69
CA LYS A 904 23.46 52.91 11.06
C LYS A 904 23.54 54.04 12.09
N GLN A 905 22.58 54.15 13.00
CA GLN A 905 22.60 55.12 14.11
C GLN A 905 23.82 54.93 15.01
N MET A 906 24.21 53.68 15.27
CA MET A 906 25.41 53.34 16.04
C MET A 906 26.68 53.80 15.31
N LYS A 907 26.81 53.56 14.00
CA LYS A 907 27.92 54.07 13.18
C LYS A 907 27.97 55.60 13.19
N GLU A 908 26.86 56.28 12.92
CA GLU A 908 26.77 57.74 12.98
C GLU A 908 27.18 58.27 14.38
N SER A 909 26.84 57.57 15.47
CA SER A 909 27.31 57.89 16.83
C SER A 909 28.82 57.67 17.03
N PHE A 910 29.41 56.63 16.44
CA PHE A 910 30.86 56.41 16.47
C PHE A 910 31.61 57.45 15.62
N ASP A 911 31.17 57.74 14.41
CA ASP A 911 31.75 58.76 13.52
C ASP A 911 31.77 60.14 14.20
N ILE A 912 30.72 60.49 14.95
CA ILE A 912 30.63 61.73 15.74
C ILE A 912 31.62 61.73 16.92
N LYS A 913 31.81 60.59 17.59
CA LYS A 913 32.80 60.46 18.68
C LYS A 913 34.23 60.51 18.14
N GLU A 914 34.52 59.85 17.03
CA GLU A 914 35.84 59.88 16.37
C GLU A 914 36.19 61.30 15.90
N LYS A 915 35.23 62.04 15.32
CA LYS A 915 35.41 63.47 14.98
C LYS A 915 35.74 64.31 16.20
N LYS A 916 35.05 64.12 17.33
CA LYS A 916 35.36 64.83 18.58
C LYS A 916 36.76 64.48 19.12
N LEU A 917 37.12 63.21 19.17
CA LEU A 917 38.43 62.75 19.65
C LEU A 917 39.58 63.21 18.73
N THR A 918 39.36 63.26 17.41
CA THR A 918 40.35 63.79 16.46
C THR A 918 40.46 65.30 16.53
N GLU A 919 39.36 66.04 16.76
CA GLU A 919 39.40 67.47 17.09
C GLU A 919 40.16 67.76 18.38
N GLU A 920 39.90 67.02 19.46
CA GLU A 920 40.58 67.15 20.75
C GLU A 920 42.07 66.83 20.63
N ARG A 921 42.42 65.75 19.93
CA ARG A 921 43.82 65.42 19.58
C ARG A 921 44.48 66.53 18.79
N ASN A 922 43.80 67.09 17.79
CA ASN A 922 44.35 68.17 16.95
C ASN A 922 44.53 69.48 17.74
N LYS A 923 43.60 69.81 18.65
CA LYS A 923 43.74 70.93 19.60
C LYS A 923 44.95 70.72 20.52
N SER A 924 45.12 69.52 21.07
CA SER A 924 46.26 69.15 21.92
C SER A 924 47.60 69.23 21.17
N LEU A 925 47.67 68.69 19.95
CA LEU A 925 48.85 68.80 19.07
C LEU A 925 49.17 70.26 18.70
N GLN A 926 48.15 71.10 18.49
CA GLN A 926 48.38 72.52 18.22
C GLN A 926 48.89 73.26 19.46
N THR A 927 48.39 72.97 20.66
CA THR A 927 48.96 73.52 21.91
C THR A 927 50.38 73.01 22.17
N GLN A 928 50.69 71.76 21.81
CA GLN A 928 52.05 71.22 21.88
C GLN A 928 52.99 71.94 20.91
N ARG A 929 52.57 72.17 19.66
CA ARG A 929 53.35 72.96 18.69
C ARG A 929 53.66 74.36 19.20
N ILE A 930 52.65 75.10 19.66
CA ILE A 930 52.82 76.46 20.20
C ILE A 930 53.76 76.47 21.43
N ALA A 931 53.73 75.43 22.26
CA ALA A 931 54.68 75.29 23.38
C ALA A 931 56.11 74.99 22.90
N VAL A 932 56.28 74.13 21.89
CA VAL A 932 57.59 73.80 21.30
C VAL A 932 58.17 74.99 20.53
N GLU A 933 57.34 75.75 19.80
CA GLU A 933 57.73 76.98 19.11
C GLU A 933 58.26 78.02 20.11
N LYS A 934 57.55 78.24 21.23
CA LYS A 934 58.02 79.12 22.32
C LYS A 934 59.31 78.65 22.98
N LEU A 935 59.52 77.33 23.12
CA LEU A 935 60.80 76.80 23.61
C LEU A 935 61.94 77.08 22.62
N HIS A 936 61.70 76.97 21.31
CA HIS A 936 62.70 77.35 20.31
C HIS A 936 62.96 78.87 20.31
N GLU A 937 61.94 79.71 20.47
CA GLU A 937 62.11 81.17 20.63
C GLU A 937 62.96 81.51 21.87
N MET A 938 62.75 80.80 22.99
CA MET A 938 63.56 80.94 24.20
C MET A 938 65.00 80.43 24.01
N ASP A 939 65.19 79.25 23.41
CA ASP A 939 66.52 78.68 23.15
C ASP A 939 67.34 79.53 22.17
N ASP A 940 66.70 80.13 21.16
CA ASP A 940 67.34 81.10 20.26
C ASP A 940 67.65 82.43 20.97
N ALA A 941 66.83 82.87 21.92
CA ALA A 941 67.12 84.04 22.73
C ALA A 941 68.31 83.77 23.69
N PHE A 942 68.34 82.61 24.35
CA PHE A 942 69.49 82.18 25.16
C PHE A 942 70.75 82.00 24.32
N ARG A 943 70.64 81.43 23.12
CA ARG A 943 71.77 81.30 22.18
C ARG A 943 72.32 82.68 21.79
N LYS A 944 71.47 83.63 21.40
CA LYS A 944 71.89 85.02 21.08
C LYS A 944 72.48 85.73 22.28
N GLN A 945 71.95 85.51 23.49
CA GLN A 945 72.52 86.07 24.73
C GLN A 945 73.91 85.47 25.02
N LEU A 946 74.09 84.15 24.82
CA LEU A 946 75.37 83.47 24.98
C LEU A 946 76.38 83.91 23.92
N GLU A 947 75.99 84.01 22.65
CA GLU A 947 76.81 84.51 21.55
C GLU A 947 77.22 85.97 21.79
N SER A 948 76.30 86.84 22.24
CA SER A 948 76.62 88.22 22.61
C SER A 948 77.54 88.31 23.84
N MET A 949 77.39 87.41 24.81
CA MET A 949 78.27 87.35 25.99
C MET A 949 79.68 86.88 25.61
N LEU A 950 79.78 85.86 24.75
CA LEU A 950 81.05 85.36 24.22
C LEU A 950 81.75 86.39 23.34
N ALA A 951 81.00 87.14 22.51
CA ALA A 951 81.54 88.24 21.72
C ALA A 951 82.10 89.36 22.63
N ALA A 952 81.38 89.75 23.68
CA ALA A 952 81.87 90.73 24.65
C ALA A 952 83.15 90.24 25.38
N HIS A 953 83.20 88.98 25.81
CA HIS A 953 84.42 88.40 26.41
C HIS A 953 85.59 88.32 25.41
N GLN A 954 85.32 88.08 24.12
CA GLN A 954 86.35 88.14 23.08
C GLN A 954 86.86 89.56 22.85
N GLU A 955 85.98 90.57 22.90
CA GLU A 955 86.35 91.98 22.80
C GLU A 955 87.16 92.43 24.02
N GLU A 956 86.77 92.04 25.25
CA GLU A 956 87.54 92.27 26.47
C GLU A 956 88.92 91.59 26.42
N LEU A 957 89.01 90.35 25.93
CA LEU A 957 90.29 89.65 25.75
C LEU A 957 91.18 90.33 24.70
N LEU A 958 90.61 90.87 23.62
CA LEU A 958 91.34 91.66 22.63
C LEU A 958 91.81 92.99 23.21
N GLN A 959 90.98 93.71 23.95
CA GLN A 959 91.36 94.94 24.65
C GLN A 959 92.49 94.70 25.67
N LEU A 960 92.42 93.60 26.42
CA LEU A 960 93.49 93.19 27.34
C LEU A 960 94.77 92.78 26.62
N ALA A 961 94.70 92.15 25.44
CA ALA A 961 95.87 91.89 24.61
C ALA A 961 96.50 93.19 24.11
N ASP A 962 95.68 94.10 23.57
CA ASP A 962 96.05 95.45 23.14
C ASP A 962 96.73 96.27 24.26
N GLU A 963 96.24 96.17 25.50
CA GLU A 963 96.88 96.80 26.67
C GLU A 963 98.21 96.14 27.05
N LYS A 964 98.33 94.82 26.88
CA LYS A 964 99.57 94.08 27.18
C LYS A 964 100.64 94.36 26.13
N ASP A 965 100.27 94.42 24.85
CA ASP A 965 101.19 94.79 23.78
C ASP A 965 101.66 96.25 23.94
N LYS A 966 100.78 97.20 24.29
CA LYS A 966 101.20 98.57 24.66
C LYS A 966 102.12 98.62 25.89
N GLN A 967 101.92 97.73 26.87
CA GLN A 967 102.83 97.60 28.02
C GLN A 967 104.18 96.98 27.63
N ILE A 968 104.21 96.09 26.64
CA ILE A 968 105.43 95.51 26.06
C ILE A 968 106.17 96.54 25.21
N GLU A 969 105.48 97.31 24.36
CA GLU A 969 106.05 98.42 23.59
C GLU A 969 106.66 99.48 24.53
N ALA A 970 105.92 99.94 25.55
CA ALA A 970 106.43 100.90 26.53
C ALA A 970 107.54 100.33 27.47
N ALA A 971 107.74 99.01 27.50
CA ALA A 971 108.90 98.37 28.12
C ALA A 971 110.09 98.30 27.15
N ASN A 972 109.84 97.96 25.88
CA ASN A 972 110.84 97.92 24.81
C ASN A 972 111.40 99.31 24.52
N GLU A 973 110.59 100.37 24.55
CA GLU A 973 111.08 101.76 24.48
C GLU A 973 112.04 102.08 25.62
N LYS A 974 111.73 101.66 26.85
CA LYS A 974 112.63 101.87 28.01
C LYS A 974 113.92 101.07 27.88
N VAL A 975 113.85 99.83 27.37
CA VAL A 975 115.04 99.04 27.02
C VAL A 975 115.86 99.75 25.94
N TYR A 976 115.21 100.31 24.90
CA TYR A 976 115.88 101.08 23.85
C TYR A 976 116.55 102.34 24.39
N TYR A 977 115.90 103.09 25.29
CA TYR A 977 116.52 104.23 25.97
C TYR A 977 117.74 103.80 26.81
N VAL A 978 117.66 102.71 27.56
CA VAL A 978 118.80 102.17 28.33
C VAL A 978 119.91 101.64 27.41
N GLU A 979 119.59 101.01 26.29
CA GLU A 979 120.56 100.62 25.26
C GLU A 979 121.25 101.84 24.64
N GLU A 980 120.53 102.93 24.38
CA GLU A 980 121.08 104.15 23.81
C GLU A 980 121.91 104.94 24.83
N GLU A 981 121.53 104.96 26.11
CA GLU A 981 122.40 105.42 27.22
C GLU A 981 123.66 104.55 27.32
N MET A 982 123.54 103.22 27.21
CA MET A 982 124.70 102.32 27.18
C MET A 982 125.58 102.57 25.94
N ARG A 983 125.01 102.85 24.76
CA ARG A 983 125.78 103.23 23.56
C ARG A 983 126.47 104.58 23.75
N GLN A 984 125.83 105.55 24.39
CA GLN A 984 126.45 106.83 24.73
C GLN A 984 127.62 106.64 25.71
N LEU A 985 127.44 105.85 26.78
CA LEU A 985 128.52 105.50 27.72
C LEU A 985 129.66 104.69 27.06
N LEU A 986 129.34 103.79 26.11
CA LEU A 986 130.34 103.09 25.30
C LEU A 986 131.06 104.03 24.33
N GLN A 987 130.38 105.01 23.77
CA GLN A 987 130.96 106.03 22.90
C GLN A 987 131.80 107.04 23.69
N GLU A 988 131.41 107.41 24.90
CA GLU A 988 132.21 108.22 25.83
C GLU A 988 133.45 107.49 26.31
N THR A 989 133.34 106.21 26.68
CA THR A 989 134.50 105.40 27.07
C THR A 989 135.41 105.11 25.87
N ALA A 990 134.87 104.93 24.66
CA ALA A 990 135.66 104.87 23.42
C ALA A 990 136.35 106.20 23.10
N ASN A 991 135.68 107.34 23.28
CA ASN A 991 136.27 108.67 23.10
C ASN A 991 137.34 108.98 24.16
N ASN A 992 137.13 108.58 25.43
CA ASN A 992 138.12 108.67 26.50
C ASN A 992 139.32 107.76 26.23
N LYS A 993 139.11 106.54 25.73
CA LYS A 993 140.17 105.66 25.24
C LYS A 993 140.94 106.31 24.09
N LYS A 994 140.26 106.88 23.09
CA LYS A 994 140.86 107.59 21.96
C LYS A 994 141.64 108.84 22.39
N ALA A 995 141.17 109.54 23.43
CA ALA A 995 141.88 110.66 24.06
C ALA A 995 143.13 110.18 24.84
N MET A 996 143.06 109.02 25.51
CA MET A 996 144.21 108.37 26.14
C MET A 996 145.22 107.88 25.09
N GLU A 997 144.78 107.23 24.01
CA GLU A 997 145.62 106.85 22.87
C GLU A 997 146.25 108.06 22.17
N ASN A 998 145.57 109.20 22.14
CA ASN A 998 146.12 110.46 21.62
C ASN A 998 147.11 111.11 22.60
N LYS A 999 146.92 110.98 23.93
CA LYS A 999 147.95 111.34 24.92
C LYS A 999 149.17 110.45 24.80
N ILE A 1000 148.99 109.13 24.62
CA ILE A 1000 150.07 108.17 24.37
C ILE A 1000 150.78 108.53 23.06
N ARG A 1001 150.06 108.76 21.95
CA ARG A 1001 150.67 109.19 20.68
C ARG A 1001 151.40 110.54 20.76
N ARG A 1002 150.95 111.47 21.62
CA ARG A 1002 151.69 112.72 21.90
C ARG A 1002 152.96 112.46 22.73
N LEU A 1003 152.95 111.51 23.66
CA LEU A 1003 154.17 111.05 24.34
C LEU A 1003 155.12 110.32 23.36
N THR A 1004 154.60 109.54 22.42
CA THR A 1004 155.39 108.91 21.35
C THR A 1004 155.96 109.94 20.37
N HIS A 1005 155.21 110.98 20.01
CA HIS A 1005 155.76 112.10 19.22
C HIS A 1005 156.82 112.85 20.02
N ALA A 1006 156.58 113.23 21.28
CA ALA A 1006 157.59 113.90 22.10
C ALA A 1006 158.87 113.06 22.29
N LEU A 1007 158.77 111.72 22.29
CA LEU A 1007 159.92 110.81 22.27
C LEU A 1007 160.64 110.77 20.91
N ASN A 1008 159.91 110.88 19.80
CA ASN A 1008 160.49 111.00 18.45
C ASN A 1008 161.05 112.41 18.16
N ASP A 1009 160.51 113.47 18.76
CA ASP A 1009 160.98 114.84 18.58
C ASP A 1009 162.33 115.04 19.30
N ILE A 1010 162.55 114.36 20.43
CA ILE A 1010 163.88 114.21 21.08
C ILE A 1010 164.87 113.46 20.17
N GLN A 1011 164.40 112.77 19.13
CA GLN A 1011 165.21 112.08 18.12
C GLN A 1011 165.59 112.97 16.92
N GLN A 1012 165.31 114.28 16.93
CA GLN A 1012 165.65 115.21 15.83
C GLN A 1012 166.61 116.36 16.16
N ASP A 1013 166.95 116.62 17.43
CA ASP A 1013 167.95 117.64 17.84
C ASP A 1013 169.32 117.02 18.20
N LEU A 1014 169.83 116.10 17.37
CA LEU A 1014 171.14 115.45 17.51
C LEU A 1014 171.86 115.27 16.16
#